data_AF-A0A9C9GNY3-F1
#
_entry.id   AF-A0A9C9GNY3-F1
#
_cell.length_a   1.000
_cell.length_b   1.000
_cell.length_c   1.000
_cell.angle_alpha   90.00
_cell.angle_beta   90.00
_cell.angle_gamma   90.00
#
_symmetry.space_group_name_H-M   'P 1'
#
loop_
_entity.id
_entity.type
_entity.pdbx_description
1 polymer ?
#
loop_
_entity_poly.entity_id
_entity_poly.type
_entity_poly.pdbx_seq_one_letter_code
_entity_poly.pdbx_strand_id
1 'polypeptide(L)'
;MAHSKLSILKHIGIKQQILLLSGLLLFTCFSQAAVRLPSANRECASCHIMWLSEFKRKDVSTLIPYNPKPVMKSGKQDVASTDPMCFSCHDGFVLESRFLWEGNKHSHPTGQKPSRKISIPRLNGKNVLPLNDDGKIYCGTCHSAHGVDWEQNETAVFMRIANEDGQLCVTCHKVKTRGPKHGFHPLKRKIQKLLNKPPRKLMEAGARFANNGHVICQSCHKPHGAEEKKLLLVKNDKSQLCGECHINRYSKSLAHAGQSGNHPINIKPKNAKIPDSMMQRGSKLSKTGEIICQTCHRPHQAEPETSLLVKKNIKDSLCQDCHADKRQVSGSKHDMRLAAKNSKNIRNQVAGNSGPCSACHVPHKGTGAKMWARPLKLPDMFRQDSMASLCLSCHTKDGLAKKHTVGQFSHPVGIPVSKLKKAIALPTFSDNGIKWQDVIKGKVSCASCHDPHQWDPNDINHKALPGEKGDATNRFLRIANTEELALCKSCHEEKWSITNTKHDMRRMAPHAKNIAGQTADESGICGSCHLVHNANGNRLWARADLSGQNTSYIACLGCHNKKGLGKKKTPGNHSHPLNVDIKNLGISATPDNWEIDQKKTDYPETRLVPLPLFDASGKPASKNGLVGCGSCHDPHTWSTQSNMTKGNGNMANKNLTQQEGNTSSSFLRIADQSLSKLCVNCHIEKKSIYFSKHDLTEQYGKLSTQLEENQKNENHIRHLAGPCSLCHRPHNATGPALWTRKKGPGKTAIAALCTDCHQQYGIAENKLPAKHSHPLGGDTSRLHHDKRIPTFDKDGQRQKDGKGLIDCASCHNPHRWDPQDINNRSLPMLGEDGDTSNSFLRLSANSNSELCLACHADKRTIIGTDHDLKYNTPDARNNLLQAQNVSGLCGQCHVPHNSLEDIYLWSRKKGPGDDPIEQRCRSCHNSLGFAAHKNPELTNHPQQIKIWSTKIRKEIHPGKKLPDIPVFDKSGKRSEFGSITCASCHNPHQWSADKKIQPPWRATKNPGNKEGDARSSFLRARNSENIVCTECHGNDAIYRYKYFHSRSTHKK
;
A
#
# COMPACT_ATOMS: atom_id res chain seq x y z
N MET A 1 80.16 5.62 -82.33
CA MET A 1 80.13 6.88 -83.09
C MET A 1 81.05 7.84 -82.33
N ALA A 2 82.28 8.08 -82.81
CA ALA A 2 82.64 9.05 -83.86
C ALA A 2 82.75 10.48 -83.27
N HIS A 3 83.77 11.32 -83.54
CA HIS A 3 85.01 11.22 -84.35
C HIS A 3 86.03 12.29 -83.84
N SER A 4 87.36 12.05 -83.87
CA SER A 4 88.37 12.70 -84.77
C SER A 4 88.51 14.25 -84.64
N LYS A 5 89.67 14.95 -84.62
CA LYS A 5 91.09 14.80 -85.09
C LYS A 5 92.04 15.58 -84.11
N LEU A 6 93.34 15.88 -84.27
CA LEU A 6 94.34 15.78 -85.37
C LEU A 6 95.77 15.43 -84.83
N SER A 7 96.83 16.15 -85.21
CA SER A 7 98.28 15.85 -85.03
C SER A 7 99.11 17.13 -84.68
N ILE A 8 100.00 17.15 -83.67
CA ILE A 8 101.46 16.84 -83.67
C ILE A 8 102.32 17.85 -84.49
N LEU A 9 103.22 18.68 -83.88
CA LEU A 9 104.68 18.43 -83.79
C LEU A 9 105.48 19.35 -82.79
N LYS A 10 106.17 18.71 -81.82
CA LYS A 10 107.45 19.02 -81.10
C LYS A 10 107.95 20.47 -80.79
N HIS A 11 108.19 20.72 -79.49
CA HIS A 11 109.30 21.56 -78.99
C HIS A 11 109.91 21.01 -77.67
N ILE A 12 111.26 20.98 -77.63
CA ILE A 12 112.21 21.39 -76.56
C ILE A 12 111.91 21.09 -75.07
N GLY A 13 112.93 20.59 -74.34
CA GLY A 13 113.24 21.10 -72.96
C GLY A 13 112.86 20.27 -71.72
N ILE A 14 112.28 19.07 -71.85
CA ILE A 14 111.55 18.38 -70.76
C ILE A 14 112.41 17.78 -69.61
N LYS A 15 113.75 17.91 -69.60
CA LYS A 15 114.64 17.08 -68.74
C LYS A 15 115.24 17.67 -67.45
N GLN A 16 115.11 18.96 -67.14
CA GLN A 16 115.72 19.53 -65.90
C GLN A 16 114.74 20.20 -64.92
N GLN A 17 113.59 20.73 -65.36
CA GLN A 17 112.63 21.36 -64.43
C GLN A 17 111.70 20.34 -63.73
N ILE A 18 111.49 19.15 -64.31
CA ILE A 18 110.52 18.17 -63.77
C ILE A 18 111.05 17.44 -62.52
N LEU A 19 112.35 17.16 -62.41
CA LEU A 19 112.90 16.49 -61.22
C LEU A 19 112.78 17.35 -59.95
N LEU A 20 112.99 18.67 -60.06
CA LEU A 20 112.94 19.60 -58.92
C LEU A 20 111.50 19.84 -58.42
N LEU A 21 110.50 19.92 -59.29
CA LEU A 21 109.09 20.00 -58.86
C LEU A 21 108.57 18.68 -58.27
N SER A 22 109.02 17.54 -58.79
CA SER A 22 108.56 16.21 -58.33
C SER A 22 109.00 15.91 -56.89
N GLY A 23 110.20 16.35 -56.48
CA GLY A 23 110.72 16.13 -55.13
C GLY A 23 109.97 16.91 -54.04
N LEU A 24 109.56 18.15 -54.32
CA LEU A 24 108.91 19.02 -53.32
C LEU A 24 107.45 18.63 -53.03
N LEU A 25 106.73 18.11 -54.04
CA LEU A 25 105.35 17.66 -53.90
C LEU A 25 105.23 16.31 -53.16
N LEU A 26 106.23 15.43 -53.27
CA LEU A 26 106.23 14.16 -52.52
C LEU A 26 106.55 14.35 -51.02
N PHE A 27 107.44 15.27 -50.65
CA PHE A 27 107.78 15.50 -49.25
C PHE A 27 106.67 16.17 -48.42
N THR A 28 105.81 16.95 -49.06
CA THR A 28 104.68 17.64 -48.39
C THR A 28 103.49 16.72 -48.14
N CYS A 29 103.21 15.76 -49.04
CA CYS A 29 102.11 14.79 -48.83
C CYS A 29 102.38 13.74 -47.74
N PHE A 30 103.64 13.35 -47.49
CA PHE A 30 103.96 12.29 -46.52
C PHE A 30 104.01 12.74 -45.05
N SER A 31 104.03 14.04 -44.76
CA SER A 31 104.25 14.56 -43.39
C SER A 31 102.98 15.00 -42.63
N GLN A 32 101.79 14.94 -43.25
CA GLN A 32 100.53 15.32 -42.59
C GLN A 32 99.48 14.20 -42.48
N ALA A 33 99.66 13.06 -43.16
CA ALA A 33 98.73 11.92 -43.10
C ALA A 33 98.99 10.95 -41.92
N ALA A 34 100.08 11.12 -41.16
CA ALA A 34 100.49 10.22 -40.08
C ALA A 34 99.89 10.56 -38.69
N VAL A 35 98.84 11.40 -38.62
CA VAL A 35 98.24 11.83 -37.35
C VAL A 35 96.80 11.32 -37.21
N ARG A 36 96.64 10.27 -36.40
CA ARG A 36 95.39 9.82 -35.73
C ARG A 36 94.25 9.31 -36.63
N LEU A 37 94.40 8.08 -37.13
CA LEU A 37 93.29 7.13 -37.09
C LEU A 37 93.43 6.30 -35.79
N PRO A 38 92.46 6.33 -34.86
CA PRO A 38 92.46 5.41 -33.73
C PRO A 38 92.34 3.96 -34.23
N SER A 39 93.20 3.06 -33.75
CA SER A 39 92.94 1.63 -33.95
C SER A 39 91.64 1.24 -33.24
N ALA A 40 90.90 0.26 -33.76
CA ALA A 40 89.64 -0.23 -33.17
C ALA A 40 89.78 -0.62 -31.68
N ASN A 41 90.98 -1.02 -31.25
CA ASN A 41 91.30 -1.30 -29.85
C ASN A 41 91.12 -0.08 -28.93
N ARG A 42 91.30 1.16 -29.44
CA ARG A 42 91.21 2.39 -28.66
C ARG A 42 89.78 2.81 -28.36
N GLU A 43 88.84 2.51 -29.27
CA GLU A 43 87.41 2.76 -29.05
C GLU A 43 86.81 1.72 -28.09
N CYS A 44 87.17 0.45 -28.27
CA CYS A 44 86.78 -0.62 -27.35
C CYS A 44 87.31 -0.40 -25.92
N ALA A 45 88.51 0.16 -25.80
CA ALA A 45 89.15 0.50 -24.55
C ALA A 45 88.39 1.52 -23.68
N SER A 46 87.51 2.34 -24.27
CA SER A 46 86.64 3.27 -23.51
C SER A 46 85.71 2.56 -22.54
N CYS A 47 85.27 1.33 -22.88
CA CYS A 47 84.52 0.46 -21.98
C CYS A 47 85.44 -0.54 -21.27
N HIS A 48 86.38 -1.14 -22.01
CA HIS A 48 87.30 -2.16 -21.51
C HIS A 48 88.68 -1.57 -21.18
N ILE A 49 88.81 -0.86 -20.06
CA ILE A 49 90.09 -0.20 -19.68
C ILE A 49 91.29 -1.18 -19.58
N MET A 50 91.02 -2.47 -19.39
CA MET A 50 92.02 -3.56 -19.40
C MET A 50 92.65 -3.83 -20.77
N TRP A 51 92.11 -3.25 -21.84
CA TRP A 51 92.65 -3.35 -23.20
C TRP A 51 93.61 -2.20 -23.51
N LEU A 52 93.61 -1.10 -22.75
CA LEU A 52 94.63 -0.06 -22.83
C LEU A 52 96.01 -0.61 -22.47
N SER A 53 96.99 -0.29 -23.31
CA SER A 53 98.42 -0.56 -23.08
C SER A 53 98.99 0.23 -21.91
N GLU A 54 98.43 1.40 -21.65
CA GLU A 54 98.90 2.41 -20.71
C GLU A 54 98.79 1.92 -19.26
N PHE A 55 97.76 1.14 -18.92
CA PHE A 55 97.65 0.46 -17.62
C PHE A 55 98.56 -0.77 -17.46
N LYS A 56 99.27 -1.18 -18.52
CA LYS A 56 100.23 -2.31 -18.52
C LYS A 56 101.68 -1.83 -18.50
N ARG A 57 101.90 -0.52 -18.69
CA ARG A 57 103.21 0.13 -18.64
C ARG A 57 103.65 0.35 -17.19
N LYS A 58 104.95 0.11 -16.93
CA LYS A 58 105.56 0.32 -15.60
C LYS A 58 106.23 1.69 -15.47
N ASP A 59 106.39 2.41 -16.58
CA ASP A 59 107.12 3.67 -16.71
C ASP A 59 106.20 4.91 -16.64
N VAL A 60 104.89 4.73 -16.42
CA VAL A 60 103.90 5.82 -16.39
C VAL A 60 102.91 5.62 -15.24
N SER A 61 102.78 6.62 -14.37
CA SER A 61 101.74 6.64 -13.32
C SER A 61 100.38 7.03 -13.90
N THR A 62 99.34 6.25 -13.62
CA THR A 62 98.00 6.47 -14.19
C THR A 62 97.14 7.38 -13.31
N LEU A 63 96.43 8.33 -13.93
CA LEU A 63 95.56 9.30 -13.24
C LEU A 63 94.35 8.68 -12.53
N ILE A 64 93.98 7.44 -12.88
CA ILE A 64 92.96 6.65 -12.19
C ILE A 64 93.54 5.29 -11.78
N PRO A 65 93.05 4.66 -10.69
CA PRO A 65 93.50 3.33 -10.29
C PRO A 65 93.13 2.25 -11.32
N TYR A 66 94.07 1.36 -11.65
CA TYR A 66 93.76 0.21 -12.51
C TYR A 66 92.92 -0.82 -11.76
N ASN A 67 91.60 -0.78 -11.97
CA ASN A 67 90.67 -1.76 -11.40
C ASN A 67 89.77 -2.35 -12.50
N PRO A 68 90.21 -3.42 -13.19
CA PRO A 68 89.43 -4.03 -14.27
C PRO A 68 88.22 -4.84 -13.78
N LYS A 69 88.19 -5.20 -12.49
CA LYS A 69 87.11 -5.97 -11.85
C LYS A 69 86.68 -5.37 -10.50
N PRO A 70 86.09 -4.17 -10.49
CA PRO A 70 85.69 -3.50 -9.26
C PRO A 70 84.58 -4.25 -8.51
N VAL A 71 84.55 -4.02 -7.20
CA VAL A 71 83.48 -4.54 -6.32
C VAL A 71 82.38 -3.49 -6.24
N MET A 72 81.26 -3.75 -6.91
CA MET A 72 80.10 -2.87 -6.92
C MET A 72 79.08 -3.28 -5.84
N LYS A 73 78.03 -2.49 -5.62
CA LYS A 73 76.88 -2.89 -4.77
C LYS A 73 76.21 -4.19 -5.26
N SER A 74 76.29 -4.47 -6.57
CA SER A 74 75.87 -5.74 -7.17
C SER A 74 76.84 -6.92 -6.93
N GLY A 75 78.06 -6.66 -6.47
CA GLY A 75 79.15 -7.64 -6.35
C GLY A 75 80.33 -7.37 -7.28
N LYS A 76 81.34 -8.25 -7.24
CA LYS A 76 82.54 -8.15 -8.09
C LYS A 76 82.20 -8.47 -9.55
N GLN A 77 82.49 -7.55 -10.47
CA GLN A 77 82.14 -7.66 -11.89
C GLN A 77 83.14 -6.89 -12.78
N ASP A 78 83.11 -7.13 -14.09
CA ASP A 78 83.91 -6.40 -15.08
C ASP A 78 83.56 -4.90 -15.08
N VAL A 79 84.57 -4.04 -15.16
CA VAL A 79 84.41 -2.57 -15.20
C VAL A 79 83.48 -2.11 -16.33
N ALA A 80 83.53 -2.77 -17.49
CA ALA A 80 82.69 -2.51 -18.66
C ALA A 80 81.20 -2.81 -18.43
N SER A 81 80.85 -3.49 -17.33
CA SER A 81 79.48 -3.82 -16.95
C SER A 81 79.11 -3.28 -15.56
N THR A 82 79.77 -2.20 -15.12
CA THR A 82 79.45 -1.50 -13.88
C THR A 82 78.26 -0.55 -14.05
N ASP A 83 77.53 -0.30 -12.96
CA ASP A 83 76.37 0.60 -13.00
C ASP A 83 76.74 2.00 -13.55
N PRO A 84 77.87 2.64 -13.17
CA PRO A 84 78.32 3.90 -13.77
C PRO A 84 78.58 3.79 -15.29
N MET A 85 79.21 2.71 -15.76
CA MET A 85 79.46 2.49 -17.20
C MET A 85 78.17 2.28 -17.99
N CYS A 86 77.16 1.62 -17.41
CA CYS A 86 75.83 1.54 -18.03
C CYS A 86 75.12 2.90 -18.02
N PHE A 87 75.27 3.70 -16.96
CA PHE A 87 74.62 5.00 -16.82
C PHE A 87 75.30 6.12 -17.63
N SER A 88 76.57 5.99 -18.03
CA SER A 88 77.27 6.94 -18.92
C SER A 88 76.86 6.83 -20.39
N CYS A 89 76.01 5.86 -20.76
CA CYS A 89 75.30 5.88 -22.04
C CYS A 89 73.84 6.36 -21.86
N HIS A 90 73.22 6.07 -20.71
CA HIS A 90 71.87 6.53 -20.38
C HIS A 90 71.81 8.01 -19.94
N ASP A 91 72.80 8.82 -20.29
CA ASP A 91 72.85 10.25 -19.99
C ASP A 91 72.34 11.16 -21.12
N GLY A 92 71.91 10.55 -22.22
CA GLY A 92 71.46 11.23 -23.44
C GLY A 92 72.01 10.57 -24.71
N PHE A 93 73.13 9.83 -24.62
CA PHE A 93 73.72 9.12 -25.76
C PHE A 93 72.85 7.97 -26.28
N VAL A 94 72.24 7.20 -25.37
CA VAL A 94 70.99 6.48 -25.63
C VAL A 94 69.86 7.15 -24.85
N LEU A 95 68.62 6.68 -25.05
CA LEU A 95 67.44 7.12 -24.28
C LEU A 95 67.78 7.28 -22.78
N GLU A 96 67.75 8.53 -22.32
CA GLU A 96 67.91 8.90 -20.91
C GLU A 96 66.88 8.12 -20.10
N SER A 97 67.36 7.32 -19.15
CA SER A 97 66.53 6.42 -18.36
C SER A 97 66.92 6.32 -16.89
N ARG A 98 67.95 7.06 -16.45
CA ARG A 98 68.44 7.11 -15.06
C ARG A 98 67.32 7.48 -14.08
N PHE A 99 66.37 8.29 -14.54
CA PHE A 99 65.12 8.61 -13.83
C PHE A 99 64.29 7.39 -13.37
N LEU A 100 64.48 6.19 -13.94
CA LEU A 100 63.82 4.95 -13.50
C LEU A 100 64.35 4.42 -12.17
N TRP A 101 65.54 4.85 -11.73
CA TRP A 101 66.19 4.47 -10.47
C TRP A 101 66.10 5.54 -9.38
N GLU A 102 65.60 6.73 -9.71
CA GLU A 102 65.30 7.81 -8.75
C GLU A 102 64.09 7.51 -7.87
N GLY A 103 64.05 8.10 -6.66
CA GLY A 103 62.82 8.23 -5.88
C GLY A 103 62.19 6.92 -5.37
N ASN A 104 62.99 5.91 -5.01
CA ASN A 104 62.52 4.61 -4.50
C ASN A 104 61.60 3.80 -5.44
N LYS A 105 61.65 4.04 -6.77
CA LYS A 105 60.92 3.21 -7.75
C LYS A 105 61.45 1.77 -7.74
N HIS A 106 60.57 0.78 -7.87
CA HIS A 106 60.93 -0.63 -7.68
C HIS A 106 61.51 -1.26 -8.94
N SER A 107 62.74 -1.81 -8.85
CA SER A 107 63.42 -2.47 -9.97
C SER A 107 63.77 -3.93 -9.64
N HIS A 108 63.95 -4.75 -10.68
CA HIS A 108 64.31 -6.16 -10.56
C HIS A 108 65.65 -6.30 -9.81
N PRO A 109 65.77 -7.18 -8.81
CA PRO A 109 66.90 -7.18 -7.90
C PRO A 109 68.22 -7.52 -8.62
N THR A 110 69.16 -6.57 -8.57
CA THR A 110 70.59 -6.79 -8.75
C THR A 110 71.24 -7.06 -7.38
N GLY A 111 72.47 -7.57 -7.37
CA GLY A 111 73.21 -7.90 -6.13
C GLY A 111 72.75 -9.15 -5.39
N GLN A 112 71.76 -9.87 -5.91
CA GLN A 112 71.24 -11.09 -5.27
C GLN A 112 71.60 -12.35 -6.06
N LYS A 113 71.94 -13.42 -5.33
CA LYS A 113 72.12 -14.76 -5.90
C LYS A 113 70.75 -15.33 -6.34
N PRO A 114 70.61 -15.92 -7.54
CA PRO A 114 69.38 -16.57 -7.94
C PRO A 114 68.96 -17.68 -6.96
N SER A 115 67.70 -17.67 -6.50
CA SER A 115 67.17 -18.73 -5.65
C SER A 115 67.08 -20.07 -6.41
N ARG A 116 67.03 -21.21 -5.68
CA ARG A 116 66.78 -22.56 -6.24
C ARG A 116 65.51 -22.70 -7.12
N LYS A 117 64.62 -21.69 -7.14
CA LYS A 117 63.39 -21.64 -7.96
C LYS A 117 63.57 -20.87 -9.28
N ILE A 118 64.79 -20.44 -9.60
CA ILE A 118 65.18 -19.71 -10.81
C ILE A 118 66.22 -20.57 -11.55
N SER A 119 66.09 -20.70 -12.86
CA SER A 119 66.99 -21.49 -13.69
C SER A 119 67.84 -20.57 -14.56
N ILE A 120 69.16 -20.56 -14.37
CA ILE A 120 70.06 -19.86 -15.30
C ILE A 120 70.36 -20.79 -16.48
N PRO A 121 69.99 -20.44 -17.73
CA PRO A 121 70.27 -21.27 -18.90
C PRO A 121 71.78 -21.36 -19.18
N ARG A 122 72.23 -22.53 -19.62
CA ARG A 122 73.58 -22.74 -20.16
C ARG A 122 73.52 -23.18 -21.61
N LEU A 123 74.47 -22.70 -22.40
CA LEU A 123 74.75 -23.10 -23.78
C LEU A 123 76.27 -23.30 -23.88
N ASN A 124 76.71 -24.45 -24.39
CA ASN A 124 78.12 -24.81 -24.55
C ASN A 124 78.95 -24.55 -23.27
N GLY A 125 78.42 -24.98 -22.11
CA GLY A 125 79.04 -24.80 -20.78
C GLY A 125 78.94 -23.39 -20.18
N LYS A 126 78.68 -22.34 -20.99
CA LYS A 126 78.60 -20.94 -20.54
C LYS A 126 77.15 -20.55 -20.19
N ASN A 127 76.98 -19.66 -19.22
CA ASN A 127 75.65 -19.12 -18.88
C ASN A 127 75.20 -18.13 -19.97
N VAL A 128 74.01 -18.31 -20.55
CA VAL A 128 73.47 -17.38 -21.59
C VAL A 128 73.10 -16.02 -20.98
N LEU A 129 72.66 -16.05 -19.71
CA LEU A 129 72.46 -14.87 -18.88
C LEU A 129 73.51 -14.92 -17.77
N PRO A 130 74.66 -14.23 -17.92
CA PRO A 130 75.79 -14.37 -17.02
C PRO A 130 75.47 -13.78 -15.65
N LEU A 131 76.05 -14.38 -14.62
CA LEU A 131 76.11 -13.80 -13.28
C LEU A 131 77.51 -13.19 -13.11
N ASN A 132 77.65 -12.26 -12.17
CA ASN A 132 78.97 -11.72 -11.86
C ASN A 132 79.84 -12.73 -11.09
N ASP A 133 81.09 -12.35 -10.75
CA ASP A 133 82.07 -13.27 -10.13
C ASP A 133 81.55 -13.82 -8.78
N ASP A 134 80.71 -13.07 -8.07
CA ASP A 134 80.07 -13.50 -6.81
C ASP A 134 78.90 -14.49 -7.02
N GLY A 135 78.48 -14.74 -8.27
CA GLY A 135 77.28 -15.49 -8.61
C GLY A 135 75.97 -14.72 -8.39
N LYS A 136 75.99 -13.38 -8.45
CA LYS A 136 74.82 -12.49 -8.29
C LYS A 136 74.33 -11.96 -9.64
N ILE A 137 73.05 -11.58 -9.69
CA ILE A 137 72.44 -10.88 -10.83
C ILE A 137 72.94 -9.43 -10.86
N TYR A 138 73.26 -8.92 -12.04
CA TYR A 138 73.70 -7.54 -12.28
C TYR A 138 73.14 -7.02 -13.61
N CYS A 139 73.39 -5.75 -13.97
CA CYS A 139 72.88 -5.15 -15.21
C CYS A 139 73.28 -5.98 -16.45
N GLY A 140 74.55 -6.39 -16.51
CA GLY A 140 75.10 -7.26 -17.54
C GLY A 140 74.56 -8.71 -17.56
N THR A 141 73.71 -9.13 -16.62
CA THR A 141 72.97 -10.41 -16.71
C THR A 141 71.91 -10.36 -17.80
N CYS A 142 71.21 -9.23 -17.94
CA CYS A 142 70.12 -9.04 -18.91
C CYS A 142 70.58 -8.24 -20.13
N HIS A 143 71.48 -7.27 -19.92
CA HIS A 143 71.96 -6.37 -20.95
C HIS A 143 73.36 -6.74 -21.45
N SER A 144 73.69 -6.28 -22.66
CA SER A 144 75.01 -6.41 -23.27
C SER A 144 75.15 -5.37 -24.37
N ALA A 145 76.19 -4.52 -24.29
CA ALA A 145 76.55 -3.58 -25.35
C ALA A 145 76.91 -4.30 -26.68
N HIS A 146 77.25 -5.60 -26.59
CA HIS A 146 77.51 -6.48 -27.72
C HIS A 146 76.40 -7.54 -27.83
N GLY A 147 75.74 -7.66 -28.99
CA GLY A 147 74.92 -8.84 -29.31
C GLY A 147 73.50 -8.63 -29.82
N VAL A 148 73.11 -7.44 -30.27
CA VAL A 148 71.94 -7.24 -31.14
C VAL A 148 72.28 -6.26 -32.25
N ASP A 149 71.60 -6.40 -33.40
CA ASP A 149 71.76 -5.52 -34.54
C ASP A 149 71.14 -4.13 -34.24
N TRP A 150 71.77 -3.05 -34.70
CA TRP A 150 71.40 -1.68 -34.35
C TRP A 150 70.09 -1.23 -35.00
N GLU A 151 69.64 -1.92 -36.05
CA GLU A 151 68.40 -1.62 -36.78
C GLU A 151 67.12 -2.25 -36.15
N GLN A 152 67.23 -2.96 -35.01
CA GLN A 152 66.10 -3.65 -34.40
C GLN A 152 65.14 -2.74 -33.61
N ASN A 153 64.06 -2.31 -34.26
CA ASN A 153 62.99 -1.50 -33.65
C ASN A 153 62.07 -2.24 -32.65
N GLU A 154 62.15 -3.58 -32.54
CA GLU A 154 61.16 -4.39 -31.82
C GLU A 154 61.48 -4.63 -30.33
N THR A 155 62.74 -4.47 -29.92
CA THR A 155 63.18 -4.67 -28.53
C THR A 155 63.99 -3.50 -28.00
N ALA A 156 64.28 -3.47 -26.69
CA ALA A 156 65.17 -2.44 -26.16
C ALA A 156 66.61 -2.72 -26.65
N VAL A 157 67.34 -1.67 -27.02
CA VAL A 157 68.74 -1.77 -27.44
C VAL A 157 69.57 -2.44 -26.32
N PHE A 158 70.60 -3.21 -26.70
CA PHE A 158 71.52 -3.90 -25.78
C PHE A 158 70.90 -4.98 -24.88
N MET A 159 69.94 -5.76 -25.37
CA MET A 159 69.40 -6.94 -24.66
C MET A 159 70.13 -8.24 -25.05
N ARG A 160 70.47 -9.11 -24.08
CA ARG A 160 71.11 -10.42 -24.38
C ARG A 160 70.19 -11.44 -25.05
N ILE A 161 68.88 -11.25 -24.95
CA ILE A 161 67.85 -12.11 -25.54
C ILE A 161 66.73 -11.19 -26.01
N ALA A 162 66.31 -11.33 -27.28
CA ALA A 162 65.14 -10.65 -27.80
C ALA A 162 63.92 -10.92 -26.88
N ASN A 163 63.33 -9.86 -26.34
CA ASN A 163 62.31 -9.97 -25.29
C ASN A 163 60.86 -9.92 -25.85
N GLU A 164 60.69 -10.36 -27.09
CA GLU A 164 59.38 -10.66 -27.67
C GLU A 164 58.58 -11.57 -26.74
N ASP A 165 57.27 -11.34 -26.60
CA ASP A 165 56.34 -12.14 -25.79
C ASP A 165 56.78 -12.44 -24.33
N GLY A 166 57.76 -11.71 -23.80
CA GLY A 166 58.33 -11.94 -22.47
C GLY A 166 59.33 -13.10 -22.38
N GLN A 167 59.98 -13.47 -23.49
CA GLN A 167 60.96 -14.57 -23.58
C GLN A 167 62.07 -14.49 -22.52
N LEU A 168 62.65 -13.30 -22.27
CA LEU A 168 63.68 -13.10 -21.25
C LEU A 168 63.20 -13.57 -19.85
N CYS A 169 61.98 -13.21 -19.48
CA CYS A 169 61.42 -13.51 -18.17
C CYS A 169 61.20 -15.02 -17.99
N VAL A 170 60.68 -15.71 -19.03
CA VAL A 170 60.36 -17.14 -18.94
C VAL A 170 61.62 -18.02 -19.01
N THR A 171 62.69 -17.55 -19.63
CA THR A 171 64.01 -18.22 -19.63
C THR A 171 64.51 -18.50 -18.21
N CYS A 172 64.41 -17.51 -17.30
CA CYS A 172 64.78 -17.66 -15.89
C CYS A 172 63.65 -18.20 -15.00
N HIS A 173 62.39 -17.89 -15.32
CA HIS A 173 61.23 -18.23 -14.49
C HIS A 173 60.34 -19.35 -15.06
N LYS A 174 60.95 -20.35 -15.72
CA LYS A 174 60.25 -21.48 -16.39
C LYS A 174 59.11 -22.11 -15.59
N VAL A 175 59.25 -22.26 -14.27
CA VAL A 175 58.19 -22.85 -13.42
C VAL A 175 56.90 -22.03 -13.42
N LYS A 176 56.97 -20.69 -13.61
CA LYS A 176 55.80 -19.80 -13.58
C LYS A 176 54.91 -19.90 -14.82
N THR A 177 55.37 -20.52 -15.90
CA THR A 177 54.59 -20.64 -17.16
C THR A 177 53.64 -21.83 -17.20
N ARG A 178 53.72 -22.73 -16.20
CA ARG A 178 53.00 -24.02 -16.15
C ARG A 178 51.46 -23.92 -16.04
N GLY A 179 50.90 -22.72 -15.94
CA GLY A 179 49.47 -22.45 -16.00
C GLY A 179 48.62 -22.95 -14.81
N PRO A 180 47.28 -22.84 -14.89
CA PRO A 180 46.42 -22.93 -13.72
C PRO A 180 46.36 -24.28 -13.03
N LYS A 181 46.53 -25.38 -13.79
CA LYS A 181 46.65 -26.74 -13.26
C LYS A 181 47.77 -26.85 -12.22
N HIS A 182 48.89 -26.19 -12.49
CA HIS A 182 50.06 -26.14 -11.62
C HIS A 182 50.09 -24.91 -10.67
N GLY A 183 48.96 -24.21 -10.51
CA GLY A 183 48.85 -23.07 -9.60
C GLY A 183 49.43 -21.74 -10.12
N PHE A 184 49.53 -21.54 -11.43
CA PHE A 184 50.02 -20.28 -12.02
C PHE A 184 48.98 -19.63 -12.95
N HIS A 185 48.84 -18.31 -12.87
CA HIS A 185 47.97 -17.53 -13.74
C HIS A 185 48.29 -17.80 -15.22
N PRO A 186 47.28 -17.96 -16.09
CA PRO A 186 47.56 -18.33 -17.47
C PRO A 186 48.30 -17.20 -18.20
N LEU A 187 49.43 -17.54 -18.80
CA LEU A 187 50.12 -16.76 -19.82
C LEU A 187 49.74 -17.29 -21.21
N LYS A 188 50.15 -16.60 -22.28
CA LYS A 188 49.86 -16.99 -23.67
C LYS A 188 48.35 -17.22 -23.92
N ARG A 189 47.49 -16.38 -23.32
CA ARG A 189 46.04 -16.32 -23.58
C ARG A 189 45.66 -14.95 -24.15
N LYS A 190 44.95 -14.94 -25.29
CA LYS A 190 44.49 -13.72 -25.97
C LYS A 190 43.53 -12.95 -25.07
N ILE A 191 43.82 -11.68 -24.80
CA ILE A 191 42.97 -10.82 -23.96
C ILE A 191 41.57 -10.63 -24.56
N GLN A 192 41.44 -10.78 -25.89
CA GLN A 192 40.19 -10.72 -26.66
C GLN A 192 39.14 -11.76 -26.23
N LYS A 193 39.50 -12.80 -25.46
CA LYS A 193 38.52 -13.70 -24.81
C LYS A 193 37.90 -13.13 -23.54
N LEU A 194 38.29 -11.91 -23.13
CA LEU A 194 37.82 -11.20 -21.94
C LEU A 194 37.45 -9.74 -22.23
N LEU A 195 38.22 -9.04 -23.08
CA LEU A 195 38.08 -7.62 -23.42
C LEU A 195 38.49 -7.35 -24.87
N ASN A 196 37.74 -6.51 -25.58
CA ASN A 196 37.97 -6.22 -27.01
C ASN A 196 39.34 -5.58 -27.31
N LYS A 197 39.90 -4.84 -26.35
CA LYS A 197 41.24 -4.21 -26.42
C LYS A 197 41.97 -4.38 -25.08
N PRO A 198 43.33 -4.32 -25.05
CA PRO A 198 44.09 -4.29 -23.80
C PRO A 198 43.64 -3.15 -22.87
N PRO A 199 43.69 -3.30 -21.53
CA PRO A 199 43.21 -2.27 -20.61
C PRO A 199 44.06 -0.99 -20.69
N ARG A 200 43.46 0.12 -21.15
CA ARG A 200 44.14 1.42 -21.36
C ARG A 200 45.02 1.84 -20.17
N LYS A 201 44.48 1.76 -18.96
CA LYS A 201 45.18 2.15 -17.73
C LYS A 201 46.43 1.30 -17.43
N LEU A 202 46.43 0.03 -17.83
CA LEU A 202 47.65 -0.80 -17.74
C LEU A 202 48.66 -0.40 -18.82
N MET A 203 48.21 -0.14 -20.05
CA MET A 203 49.08 0.34 -21.14
C MET A 203 49.76 1.68 -20.76
N GLU A 204 49.01 2.62 -20.19
CA GLU A 204 49.51 3.91 -19.68
C GLU A 204 50.53 3.74 -18.55
N ALA A 205 50.38 2.71 -17.70
CA ALA A 205 51.37 2.35 -16.69
C ALA A 205 52.62 1.65 -17.26
N GLY A 206 52.68 1.42 -18.57
CA GLY A 206 53.79 0.76 -19.26
C GLY A 206 53.62 -0.76 -19.45
N ALA A 207 52.38 -1.29 -19.41
CA ALA A 207 52.13 -2.69 -19.72
C ALA A 207 52.52 -3.03 -21.16
N ARG A 208 53.10 -4.23 -21.35
CA ARG A 208 53.29 -4.83 -22.67
C ARG A 208 52.48 -6.12 -22.79
N PHE A 209 51.97 -6.36 -23.99
CA PHE A 209 51.30 -7.58 -24.41
C PHE A 209 52.05 -8.14 -25.62
N ALA A 210 51.85 -9.42 -25.94
CA ALA A 210 52.33 -9.99 -27.19
C ALA A 210 51.71 -9.28 -28.42
N ASN A 211 52.36 -9.34 -29.59
CA ASN A 211 51.94 -8.67 -30.83
C ASN A 211 50.49 -9.04 -31.28
N ASN A 212 50.00 -10.18 -30.81
CA ASN A 212 48.68 -10.75 -31.08
C ASN A 212 47.73 -10.70 -29.85
N GLY A 213 48.03 -9.87 -28.86
CA GLY A 213 47.20 -9.62 -27.67
C GLY A 213 47.27 -10.68 -26.57
N HIS A 214 48.25 -11.59 -26.57
CA HIS A 214 48.41 -12.54 -25.46
C HIS A 214 48.94 -11.85 -24.18
N VAL A 215 48.45 -12.31 -23.03
CA VAL A 215 48.97 -11.95 -21.70
C VAL A 215 50.36 -12.55 -21.48
N ILE A 216 51.31 -11.70 -21.10
CA ILE A 216 52.72 -12.01 -20.81
C ILE A 216 53.14 -11.49 -19.43
N CYS A 217 54.39 -11.72 -19.00
CA CYS A 217 54.87 -11.25 -17.69
C CYS A 217 54.75 -9.73 -17.57
N GLN A 218 55.12 -9.01 -18.63
CA GLN A 218 55.07 -7.55 -18.73
C GLN A 218 53.65 -6.96 -18.85
N SER A 219 52.60 -7.79 -18.90
CA SER A 219 51.21 -7.33 -18.80
C SER A 219 50.79 -7.04 -17.35
N CYS A 220 51.62 -7.43 -16.37
CA CYS A 220 51.42 -7.18 -14.94
C CYS A 220 52.67 -6.62 -14.25
N HIS A 221 53.87 -6.88 -14.79
CA HIS A 221 55.13 -6.51 -14.18
C HIS A 221 55.96 -5.52 -15.00
N LYS A 222 56.65 -4.59 -14.33
CA LYS A 222 57.60 -3.65 -14.95
C LYS A 222 59.01 -3.91 -14.38
N PRO A 223 59.99 -4.39 -15.18
CA PRO A 223 61.31 -4.77 -14.64
C PRO A 223 62.10 -3.63 -13.99
N HIS A 224 61.93 -2.39 -14.47
CA HIS A 224 62.61 -1.20 -13.95
C HIS A 224 61.61 -0.08 -13.68
N GLY A 225 61.80 0.65 -12.59
CA GLY A 225 60.97 1.82 -12.28
C GLY A 225 59.47 1.51 -12.11
N ALA A 226 59.12 0.41 -11.45
CA ALA A 226 57.74 0.04 -11.14
C ALA A 226 57.18 0.84 -9.96
N GLU A 227 55.90 1.21 -10.05
CA GLU A 227 55.18 1.93 -9.00
C GLU A 227 55.18 1.14 -7.67
N GLU A 228 54.99 -0.18 -7.76
CA GLU A 228 54.64 -1.01 -6.60
C GLU A 228 55.56 -2.20 -6.32
N LYS A 229 55.61 -2.59 -5.04
CA LYS A 229 56.42 -3.70 -4.55
C LYS A 229 56.10 -4.98 -5.32
N LYS A 230 57.14 -5.79 -5.58
CA LYS A 230 57.09 -6.98 -6.46
C LYS A 230 56.87 -6.61 -7.94
N LEU A 231 57.37 -5.43 -8.33
CA LEU A 231 57.47 -4.96 -9.70
C LEU A 231 56.10 -4.82 -10.38
N LEU A 232 55.04 -4.47 -9.65
CA LEU A 232 53.70 -4.35 -10.24
C LEU A 232 53.55 -3.00 -10.96
N LEU A 233 52.91 -3.04 -12.13
CA LEU A 233 52.62 -1.86 -12.95
C LEU A 233 51.69 -0.85 -12.26
N VAL A 234 50.73 -1.36 -11.47
CA VAL A 234 49.76 -0.55 -10.74
C VAL A 234 49.50 -1.13 -9.35
N LYS A 235 49.06 -0.26 -8.43
CA LYS A 235 48.53 -0.64 -7.12
C LYS A 235 47.48 -1.75 -7.18
N ASN A 236 47.59 -2.71 -6.27
CA ASN A 236 46.66 -3.85 -6.14
C ASN A 236 46.25 -4.11 -4.68
N ASP A 237 46.19 -3.06 -3.84
CA ASP A 237 45.72 -3.17 -2.46
C ASP A 237 44.21 -3.42 -2.35
N LYS A 238 43.42 -3.02 -3.36
CA LYS A 238 41.99 -3.28 -3.52
C LYS A 238 41.69 -3.95 -4.86
N SER A 239 42.47 -4.99 -5.19
CA SER A 239 42.29 -5.84 -6.37
C SER A 239 42.32 -5.15 -7.74
N GLN A 240 42.82 -3.91 -7.85
CA GLN A 240 42.65 -3.07 -9.04
C GLN A 240 43.26 -3.71 -10.29
N LEU A 241 44.53 -4.16 -10.23
CA LEU A 241 45.21 -4.89 -11.32
C LEU A 241 44.39 -6.08 -11.84
N CYS A 242 43.68 -6.79 -10.95
CA CYS A 242 42.81 -7.89 -11.34
C CYS A 242 41.53 -7.39 -12.03
N GLY A 243 40.99 -6.27 -11.53
CA GLY A 243 39.78 -5.63 -12.05
C GLY A 243 39.92 -5.06 -13.46
N GLU A 244 41.11 -4.58 -13.84
CA GLU A 244 41.38 -4.07 -15.20
C GLU A 244 41.10 -5.13 -16.29
N CYS A 245 41.31 -6.42 -16.00
CA CYS A 245 41.06 -7.55 -16.94
C CYS A 245 39.79 -8.37 -16.60
N HIS A 246 39.39 -8.42 -15.32
CA HIS A 246 38.26 -9.23 -14.85
C HIS A 246 37.08 -8.36 -14.40
N ILE A 247 36.73 -7.36 -15.20
CA ILE A 247 35.65 -6.39 -14.94
C ILE A 247 34.35 -7.04 -14.42
N ASN A 248 33.91 -8.14 -15.03
CA ASN A 248 32.67 -8.87 -14.71
C ASN A 248 32.72 -9.66 -13.38
N ARG A 249 33.84 -9.63 -12.66
CA ARG A 249 34.02 -10.24 -11.33
C ARG A 249 34.42 -9.20 -10.26
N TYR A 250 34.73 -7.98 -10.65
CA TYR A 250 35.24 -6.95 -9.77
C TYR A 250 34.10 -6.12 -9.17
N SER A 251 33.98 -6.07 -7.84
CA SER A 251 32.99 -5.24 -7.16
C SER A 251 33.63 -4.03 -6.48
N LYS A 252 32.93 -2.89 -6.54
CA LYS A 252 33.31 -1.65 -5.82
C LYS A 252 32.55 -1.47 -4.49
N SER A 253 31.40 -2.13 -4.31
CA SER A 253 30.53 -1.99 -3.13
C SER A 253 29.64 -3.23 -2.97
N LEU A 254 28.96 -3.36 -1.82
CA LEU A 254 27.99 -4.43 -1.57
C LEU A 254 26.83 -4.40 -2.59
N ALA A 255 26.35 -3.21 -2.96
CA ALA A 255 25.29 -3.04 -3.95
C ALA A 255 25.74 -3.51 -5.35
N HIS A 256 26.92 -3.09 -5.79
CA HIS A 256 27.48 -3.52 -7.08
C HIS A 256 27.77 -5.03 -7.10
N ALA A 257 28.36 -5.58 -6.03
CA ALA A 257 28.55 -7.03 -5.92
C ALA A 257 27.24 -7.80 -6.07
N GLY A 258 26.16 -7.29 -5.45
CA GLY A 258 24.84 -7.90 -5.52
C GLY A 258 24.16 -7.80 -6.88
N GLN A 259 24.32 -6.67 -7.59
CA GLN A 259 23.85 -6.50 -8.97
C GLN A 259 24.57 -7.45 -9.93
N SER A 260 25.89 -7.58 -9.82
CA SER A 260 26.70 -8.46 -10.68
C SER A 260 26.73 -9.93 -10.26
N GLY A 261 25.99 -10.31 -9.21
CA GLY A 261 25.92 -11.69 -8.71
C GLY A 261 27.28 -12.25 -8.23
N ASN A 262 28.15 -11.39 -7.70
CA ASN A 262 29.51 -11.73 -7.30
C ASN A 262 29.69 -11.64 -5.78
N HIS A 263 30.67 -12.37 -5.25
CA HIS A 263 31.08 -12.20 -3.86
C HIS A 263 31.60 -10.78 -3.64
N PRO A 264 31.15 -10.08 -2.58
CA PRO A 264 31.68 -8.75 -2.29
C PRO A 264 33.18 -8.82 -2.03
N ILE A 265 33.94 -8.00 -2.73
CA ILE A 265 35.36 -7.74 -2.51
C ILE A 265 35.61 -6.24 -2.35
N ASN A 266 36.80 -5.90 -1.86
CA ASN A 266 37.26 -4.56 -1.49
C ASN A 266 36.44 -3.94 -0.33
N ILE A 267 35.89 -4.81 0.53
CA ILE A 267 35.03 -4.46 1.67
C ILE A 267 35.58 -5.17 2.93
N LYS A 268 35.58 -4.48 4.08
CA LYS A 268 35.97 -5.06 5.37
C LYS A 268 34.88 -6.01 5.86
N PRO A 269 35.18 -7.29 6.17
CA PRO A 269 34.17 -8.24 6.62
C PRO A 269 33.74 -7.87 8.05
N LYS A 270 32.43 -7.78 8.28
CA LYS A 270 31.87 -7.46 9.61
C LYS A 270 31.59 -8.71 10.45
N ASN A 271 31.10 -9.78 9.82
CA ASN A 271 30.56 -10.97 10.48
C ASN A 271 31.34 -12.26 10.12
N ALA A 272 32.57 -12.12 9.61
CA ALA A 272 33.43 -13.23 9.23
C ALA A 272 34.89 -12.85 9.49
N LYS A 273 35.68 -13.81 9.97
CA LYS A 273 37.14 -13.70 10.08
C LYS A 273 37.77 -14.66 9.09
N ILE A 274 38.88 -14.27 8.47
CA ILE A 274 39.69 -15.19 7.67
C ILE A 274 40.61 -15.92 8.63
N PRO A 275 40.62 -17.27 8.67
CA PRO A 275 41.47 -18.01 9.58
C PRO A 275 42.94 -17.95 9.17
N ASP A 276 43.84 -17.99 10.15
CA ASP A 276 45.29 -17.90 9.93
C ASP A 276 45.83 -19.02 9.03
N SER A 277 45.17 -20.18 9.02
CA SER A 277 45.49 -21.30 8.12
C SER A 277 45.34 -20.96 6.63
N MET A 278 44.53 -19.96 6.27
CA MET A 278 44.47 -19.39 4.92
C MET A 278 45.60 -18.38 4.69
N MET A 279 45.89 -17.52 5.67
CA MET A 279 46.99 -16.55 5.60
C MET A 279 48.35 -17.24 5.42
N GLN A 280 48.60 -18.33 6.15
CA GLN A 280 49.78 -19.20 6.01
C GLN A 280 49.91 -19.81 4.60
N ARG A 281 48.79 -20.05 3.90
CA ARG A 281 48.75 -20.54 2.50
C ARG A 281 48.93 -19.41 1.47
N GLY A 282 49.08 -18.17 1.93
CA GLY A 282 49.35 -16.99 1.09
C GLY A 282 48.11 -16.22 0.67
N SER A 283 46.98 -16.40 1.36
CA SER A 283 45.89 -15.41 1.33
C SER A 283 46.38 -14.03 1.75
N LYS A 284 45.73 -12.99 1.22
CA LYS A 284 46.00 -11.60 1.57
C LYS A 284 44.73 -10.80 1.80
N LEU A 285 44.90 -9.74 2.57
CA LEU A 285 43.95 -8.66 2.75
C LEU A 285 44.49 -7.37 2.11
N SER A 286 43.65 -6.35 1.98
CA SER A 286 44.12 -4.98 1.76
C SER A 286 44.91 -4.45 2.97
N LYS A 287 45.60 -3.31 2.81
CA LYS A 287 46.32 -2.63 3.91
C LYS A 287 45.41 -2.28 5.11
N THR A 288 44.10 -2.13 4.88
CA THR A 288 43.07 -1.77 5.87
C THR A 288 42.20 -2.95 6.32
N GLY A 289 42.53 -4.18 5.89
CA GLY A 289 41.85 -5.41 6.30
C GLY A 289 40.60 -5.76 5.47
N GLU A 290 40.46 -5.24 4.25
CA GLU A 290 39.37 -5.62 3.34
C GLU A 290 39.68 -6.90 2.59
N ILE A 291 38.66 -7.73 2.35
CA ILE A 291 38.81 -8.95 1.53
C ILE A 291 38.96 -8.57 0.06
N ILE A 292 39.89 -9.23 -0.64
CA ILE A 292 40.32 -8.92 -2.01
C ILE A 292 40.36 -10.19 -2.86
N CYS A 293 40.56 -10.07 -4.17
CA CYS A 293 40.77 -11.26 -5.03
C CYS A 293 41.85 -12.19 -4.47
N GLN A 294 42.93 -11.61 -3.90
CA GLN A 294 44.04 -12.35 -3.30
C GLN A 294 43.75 -12.96 -1.91
N THR A 295 42.55 -12.80 -1.37
CA THR A 295 42.10 -13.52 -0.16
C THR A 295 41.79 -14.98 -0.49
N CYS A 296 41.10 -15.22 -1.60
CA CYS A 296 40.74 -16.58 -2.05
C CYS A 296 41.71 -17.12 -3.11
N HIS A 297 42.22 -16.25 -3.99
CA HIS A 297 43.06 -16.64 -5.12
C HIS A 297 44.54 -16.27 -4.93
N ARG A 298 45.42 -16.99 -5.63
CA ARG A 298 46.87 -16.71 -5.66
C ARG A 298 47.39 -16.77 -7.10
N PRO A 299 47.81 -15.66 -7.73
CA PRO A 299 48.24 -15.66 -9.13
C PRO A 299 49.45 -16.55 -9.43
N HIS A 300 50.34 -16.77 -8.46
CA HIS A 300 51.54 -17.61 -8.64
C HIS A 300 51.72 -18.52 -7.42
N GLN A 301 51.88 -19.83 -7.65
CA GLN A 301 51.95 -20.88 -6.62
C GLN A 301 50.67 -21.00 -5.79
N ALA A 302 49.52 -20.98 -6.46
CA ALA A 302 48.26 -21.43 -5.88
C ALA A 302 48.27 -22.95 -5.63
N GLU A 303 47.25 -23.46 -4.95
CA GLU A 303 47.02 -24.89 -4.79
C GLU A 303 46.72 -25.53 -6.17
N PRO A 304 47.46 -26.58 -6.61
CA PRO A 304 47.25 -27.23 -7.90
C PRO A 304 45.82 -27.76 -8.09
N GLU A 305 45.34 -27.73 -9.34
CA GLU A 305 43.99 -28.15 -9.76
C GLU A 305 42.81 -27.41 -9.10
N THR A 306 43.02 -26.20 -8.54
CA THR A 306 41.95 -25.44 -7.85
C THR A 306 41.43 -24.19 -8.57
N SER A 307 41.81 -23.96 -9.83
CA SER A 307 41.55 -22.67 -10.51
C SER A 307 42.12 -21.46 -9.74
N LEU A 308 43.38 -21.60 -9.30
CA LEU A 308 44.17 -20.59 -8.60
C LEU A 308 43.68 -20.26 -7.18
N LEU A 309 43.03 -21.16 -6.44
CA LEU A 309 42.71 -20.93 -5.03
C LEU A 309 43.92 -21.17 -4.12
N VAL A 310 43.88 -20.61 -2.92
CA VAL A 310 44.87 -20.85 -1.84
C VAL A 310 44.73 -22.23 -1.16
N LYS A 311 43.61 -22.92 -1.37
CA LYS A 311 43.23 -24.21 -0.76
C LYS A 311 42.14 -24.88 -1.63
N LYS A 312 42.10 -26.22 -1.65
CA LYS A 312 41.01 -26.99 -2.29
C LYS A 312 39.67 -26.72 -1.58
N ASN A 313 38.61 -26.47 -2.34
CA ASN A 313 37.24 -26.34 -1.81
C ASN A 313 36.52 -27.70 -1.83
N ILE A 314 36.82 -28.57 -0.86
CA ILE A 314 36.18 -29.89 -0.76
C ILE A 314 34.92 -29.76 0.09
N LYS A 315 33.75 -30.14 -0.45
CA LYS A 315 32.44 -30.04 0.23
C LYS A 315 32.17 -28.66 0.86
N ASP A 316 32.54 -27.59 0.14
CA ASP A 316 32.45 -26.18 0.59
C ASP A 316 33.29 -25.79 1.82
N SER A 317 34.38 -26.50 2.09
CA SER A 317 35.31 -26.16 3.18
C SER A 317 35.77 -24.70 3.17
N LEU A 318 36.04 -24.13 1.99
CA LEU A 318 36.53 -22.74 1.85
C LEU A 318 35.45 -21.71 2.24
N CYS A 319 34.18 -22.02 1.99
CA CYS A 319 33.06 -21.18 2.43
C CYS A 319 32.90 -21.26 3.95
N GLN A 320 33.00 -22.47 4.50
CA GLN A 320 32.85 -22.75 5.94
C GLN A 320 34.02 -22.25 6.79
N ASP A 321 35.21 -22.07 6.20
CA ASP A 321 36.38 -21.47 6.84
C ASP A 321 36.09 -20.02 7.30
N CYS A 322 35.30 -19.26 6.53
CA CYS A 322 34.91 -17.87 6.85
C CYS A 322 33.48 -17.72 7.41
N HIS A 323 32.52 -18.50 6.90
CA HIS A 323 31.10 -18.47 7.28
C HIS A 323 30.75 -19.59 8.27
N ALA A 324 31.44 -19.61 9.41
CA ALA A 324 31.29 -20.66 10.41
C ALA A 324 29.86 -20.73 10.99
N ASP A 325 29.20 -19.58 11.14
CA ASP A 325 27.82 -19.43 11.61
C ASP A 325 26.76 -20.02 10.64
N LYS A 326 27.14 -20.32 9.39
CA LYS A 326 26.25 -20.90 8.36
C LYS A 326 26.41 -22.40 8.17
N ARG A 327 27.31 -23.05 8.93
CA ARG A 327 27.56 -24.50 8.84
C ARG A 327 26.32 -25.34 9.17
N GLN A 328 25.39 -24.83 9.97
CA GLN A 328 24.19 -25.53 10.43
C GLN A 328 23.20 -25.90 9.30
N VAL A 329 23.33 -25.34 8.10
CA VAL A 329 22.61 -25.85 6.91
C VAL A 329 23.01 -27.29 6.56
N SER A 330 24.22 -27.73 6.92
CA SER A 330 24.75 -29.07 6.62
C SER A 330 24.03 -30.14 7.45
N GLY A 331 23.47 -31.15 6.77
CA GLY A 331 22.64 -32.17 7.39
C GLY A 331 21.17 -31.78 7.58
N SER A 332 20.82 -30.49 7.41
CA SER A 332 19.43 -30.02 7.50
C SER A 332 18.62 -30.38 6.24
N LYS A 333 17.30 -30.12 6.27
CA LYS A 333 16.41 -30.25 5.09
C LYS A 333 16.76 -29.31 3.93
N HIS A 334 17.57 -28.28 4.14
CA HIS A 334 18.12 -27.44 3.06
C HIS A 334 19.48 -27.91 2.54
N ASP A 335 20.05 -29.00 3.09
CA ASP A 335 21.22 -29.64 2.51
C ASP A 335 20.82 -30.38 1.22
N MET A 336 21.00 -29.71 0.08
CA MET A 336 20.62 -30.24 -1.23
C MET A 336 21.37 -31.53 -1.61
N ARG A 337 22.47 -31.87 -0.93
CA ARG A 337 23.14 -33.18 -1.09
C ARG A 337 22.26 -34.33 -0.61
N LEU A 338 21.41 -34.07 0.37
CA LEU A 338 20.44 -35.01 0.93
C LEU A 338 19.08 -34.84 0.26
N ALA A 339 18.56 -33.61 0.23
CA ALA A 339 17.20 -33.32 -0.24
C ALA A 339 16.99 -33.51 -1.75
N ALA A 340 18.01 -33.24 -2.59
CA ALA A 340 17.94 -33.42 -4.04
C ALA A 340 19.33 -33.68 -4.64
N LYS A 341 19.95 -34.80 -4.26
CA LYS A 341 21.36 -35.15 -4.58
C LYS A 341 21.75 -34.98 -6.05
N ASN A 342 20.84 -35.29 -6.97
CA ASN A 342 21.03 -35.25 -8.43
C ASN A 342 20.75 -33.86 -9.05
N SER A 343 20.23 -32.89 -8.29
CA SER A 343 19.90 -31.58 -8.82
C SER A 343 21.16 -30.82 -9.23
N LYS A 344 21.09 -30.06 -10.32
CA LYS A 344 22.20 -29.24 -10.84
C LYS A 344 21.99 -27.76 -10.51
N ASN A 345 23.10 -27.06 -10.25
CA ASN A 345 23.12 -25.60 -10.13
C ASN A 345 23.36 -24.93 -11.52
N ILE A 346 23.34 -23.60 -11.59
CA ILE A 346 23.57 -22.84 -12.86
C ILE A 346 24.95 -23.04 -13.49
N ARG A 347 25.89 -23.72 -12.82
CA ARG A 347 27.20 -24.11 -13.35
C ARG A 347 27.23 -25.59 -13.76
N ASN A 348 26.07 -26.25 -13.88
CA ASN A 348 25.89 -27.67 -14.12
C ASN A 348 26.52 -28.60 -13.05
N GLN A 349 26.87 -28.07 -11.87
CA GLN A 349 27.44 -28.87 -10.78
C GLN A 349 26.32 -29.61 -10.06
N VAL A 350 26.50 -30.92 -9.89
CA VAL A 350 25.54 -31.80 -9.18
C VAL A 350 25.67 -31.58 -7.67
N ALA A 351 24.54 -31.35 -7.00
CA ALA A 351 24.48 -30.96 -5.59
C ALA A 351 25.27 -31.90 -4.67
N GLY A 352 25.10 -33.22 -4.82
CA GLY A 352 25.83 -34.23 -4.04
C GLY A 352 27.36 -34.09 -4.07
N ASN A 353 27.91 -33.59 -5.19
CA ASN A 353 29.35 -33.44 -5.39
C ASN A 353 29.85 -32.02 -5.08
N SER A 354 29.01 -31.00 -5.20
CA SER A 354 29.42 -29.60 -5.05
C SER A 354 29.61 -29.16 -3.59
N GLY A 355 28.89 -29.78 -2.66
CA GLY A 355 28.82 -29.34 -1.26
C GLY A 355 27.49 -28.65 -0.91
N PRO A 356 27.20 -28.44 0.39
CA PRO A 356 25.92 -27.93 0.88
C PRO A 356 25.70 -26.44 0.53
N CYS A 357 26.75 -25.65 0.37
CA CYS A 357 26.66 -24.22 0.05
C CYS A 357 26.57 -24.00 -1.46
N SER A 358 27.39 -24.73 -2.25
CA SER A 358 27.50 -24.57 -3.71
C SER A 358 26.24 -24.96 -4.50
N ALA A 359 25.30 -25.68 -3.86
CA ALA A 359 23.98 -25.96 -4.42
C ALA A 359 23.03 -24.74 -4.38
N CYS A 360 23.34 -23.73 -3.56
CA CYS A 360 22.54 -22.52 -3.35
C CYS A 360 23.30 -21.22 -3.68
N HIS A 361 24.62 -21.20 -3.55
CA HIS A 361 25.47 -20.02 -3.78
C HIS A 361 26.63 -20.33 -4.74
N VAL A 362 26.97 -19.41 -5.64
CA VAL A 362 28.17 -19.51 -6.49
C VAL A 362 28.99 -18.21 -6.44
N PRO A 363 30.25 -18.19 -5.96
CA PRO A 363 30.96 -16.93 -5.63
C PRO A 363 31.11 -15.89 -6.74
N HIS A 364 30.89 -16.26 -8.01
CA HIS A 364 30.96 -15.34 -9.15
C HIS A 364 29.87 -15.69 -10.17
N LYS A 365 29.27 -14.69 -10.83
CA LYS A 365 28.18 -14.90 -11.82
C LYS A 365 26.99 -15.73 -11.28
N GLY A 366 26.63 -15.53 -10.02
CA GLY A 366 25.36 -15.99 -9.47
C GLY A 366 24.19 -15.10 -9.91
N THR A 367 22.98 -15.43 -9.50
CA THR A 367 21.79 -14.61 -9.74
C THR A 367 21.46 -13.75 -8.51
N GLY A 368 21.38 -12.42 -8.69
CA GLY A 368 20.98 -11.46 -7.66
C GLY A 368 21.92 -11.37 -6.45
N ALA A 369 21.49 -10.62 -5.43
CA ALA A 369 22.37 -10.15 -4.36
C ALA A 369 22.86 -11.19 -3.34
N LYS A 370 22.46 -12.45 -3.52
CA LYS A 370 22.94 -13.59 -2.71
C LYS A 370 23.75 -14.58 -3.53
N MET A 371 24.24 -14.19 -4.70
CA MET A 371 25.04 -15.08 -5.57
C MET A 371 24.29 -16.39 -5.90
N TRP A 372 22.96 -16.31 -6.09
CA TRP A 372 22.11 -17.50 -6.08
C TRP A 372 22.46 -18.46 -7.21
N ALA A 373 22.54 -19.74 -6.89
CA ALA A 373 23.03 -20.78 -7.81
C ALA A 373 21.92 -21.41 -8.66
N ARG A 374 20.75 -20.78 -8.75
CA ARG A 374 19.56 -21.25 -9.48
C ARG A 374 18.96 -20.11 -10.33
N PRO A 375 18.38 -20.42 -11.50
CA PRO A 375 17.73 -19.40 -12.33
C PRO A 375 16.43 -18.91 -11.65
N LEU A 376 16.20 -17.60 -11.65
CA LEU A 376 14.98 -16.98 -11.14
C LEU A 376 13.93 -16.83 -12.25
N LYS A 377 13.39 -17.95 -12.74
CA LYS A 377 12.26 -17.97 -13.67
C LYS A 377 10.94 -18.01 -12.88
N LEU A 378 10.37 -16.83 -12.60
CA LEU A 378 9.14 -16.69 -11.80
C LEU A 378 8.07 -15.83 -12.51
N PRO A 379 6.77 -16.08 -12.25
CA PRO A 379 5.69 -15.19 -12.64
C PRO A 379 5.87 -13.77 -12.08
N ASP A 380 5.40 -12.76 -12.81
CA ASP A 380 5.60 -11.34 -12.48
C ASP A 380 5.16 -10.95 -11.06
N MET A 381 4.09 -11.55 -10.55
CA MET A 381 3.58 -11.34 -9.19
C MET A 381 4.63 -11.59 -8.09
N PHE A 382 5.59 -12.48 -8.33
CA PHE A 382 6.65 -12.80 -7.36
C PHE A 382 7.98 -12.06 -7.63
N ARG A 383 8.18 -11.49 -8.83
CA ARG A 383 9.39 -10.72 -9.17
C ARG A 383 9.52 -9.41 -8.41
N GLN A 384 8.45 -8.94 -7.77
CA GLN A 384 8.45 -7.69 -6.98
C GLN A 384 9.26 -7.78 -5.67
N ASP A 385 9.62 -9.00 -5.21
CA ASP A 385 10.54 -9.21 -4.09
C ASP A 385 11.68 -10.16 -4.52
N SER A 386 12.87 -9.58 -4.73
CA SER A 386 14.09 -10.31 -5.09
C SER A 386 14.55 -11.34 -4.05
N MET A 387 14.16 -11.20 -2.79
CA MET A 387 14.53 -12.11 -1.71
C MET A 387 13.56 -13.27 -1.58
N ALA A 388 12.25 -13.02 -1.63
CA ALA A 388 11.25 -14.07 -1.72
C ALA A 388 11.44 -14.93 -2.99
N SER A 389 11.85 -14.30 -4.10
CA SER A 389 12.18 -14.97 -5.35
C SER A 389 13.22 -16.10 -5.20
N LEU A 390 14.18 -15.98 -4.28
CA LEU A 390 15.19 -17.03 -4.05
C LEU A 390 14.54 -18.30 -3.52
N CYS A 391 13.69 -18.17 -2.49
CA CYS A 391 12.92 -19.28 -1.92
C CYS A 391 11.95 -19.87 -2.95
N LEU A 392 11.23 -19.02 -3.67
CA LEU A 392 10.24 -19.42 -4.67
C LEU A 392 10.86 -20.10 -5.90
N SER A 393 12.16 -19.95 -6.17
CA SER A 393 12.85 -20.75 -7.19
C SER A 393 12.86 -22.27 -6.92
N CYS A 394 12.56 -22.68 -5.68
CA CYS A 394 12.37 -24.08 -5.29
C CYS A 394 10.95 -24.39 -4.77
N HIS A 395 10.29 -23.44 -4.10
CA HIS A 395 8.99 -23.63 -3.42
C HIS A 395 7.77 -23.36 -4.31
N THR A 396 7.78 -23.88 -5.54
CA THR A 396 6.67 -23.87 -6.50
C THR A 396 6.10 -25.28 -6.70
N LYS A 397 4.92 -25.38 -7.35
CA LYS A 397 4.26 -26.67 -7.67
C LYS A 397 5.16 -27.64 -8.44
N ASP A 398 6.02 -27.10 -9.31
CA ASP A 398 6.94 -27.87 -10.16
C ASP A 398 8.39 -27.84 -9.66
N GLY A 399 8.65 -27.13 -8.56
CA GLY A 399 9.98 -26.93 -7.99
C GLY A 399 10.46 -28.10 -7.13
N LEU A 400 11.75 -28.06 -6.74
CA LEU A 400 12.35 -29.09 -5.89
C LEU A 400 11.67 -29.25 -4.53
N ALA A 401 11.04 -28.19 -4.02
CA ALA A 401 10.34 -28.18 -2.73
C ALA A 401 8.81 -28.20 -2.90
N LYS A 402 8.28 -28.81 -3.98
CA LYS A 402 6.84 -28.88 -4.28
C LYS A 402 5.93 -29.47 -3.19
N LYS A 403 6.48 -30.17 -2.20
CA LYS A 403 5.74 -30.64 -1.00
C LYS A 403 5.49 -29.53 0.04
N HIS A 404 6.11 -28.35 -0.12
CA HIS A 404 6.10 -27.25 0.84
C HIS A 404 5.93 -25.90 0.13
N THR A 405 4.89 -25.75 -0.69
CA THR A 405 4.60 -24.49 -1.41
C THR A 405 3.87 -23.47 -0.54
N VAL A 406 3.99 -22.18 -0.91
CA VAL A 406 3.09 -21.13 -0.41
C VAL A 406 1.88 -20.98 -1.35
N GLY A 407 0.69 -20.86 -0.77
CA GLY A 407 -0.57 -20.74 -1.50
C GLY A 407 -0.89 -19.30 -1.89
N GLN A 408 -1.94 -19.12 -2.72
CA GLN A 408 -2.41 -17.79 -3.14
C GLN A 408 -2.71 -16.86 -1.96
N PHE A 409 -3.30 -17.40 -0.90
CA PHE A 409 -3.53 -16.69 0.36
C PHE A 409 -2.40 -17.03 1.34
N SER A 410 -1.33 -16.24 1.28
CA SER A 410 -0.18 -16.32 2.18
C SER A 410 0.23 -14.91 2.62
N HIS A 411 1.00 -14.81 3.70
CA HIS A 411 1.44 -13.54 4.25
C HIS A 411 2.19 -12.72 3.18
N PRO A 412 1.85 -11.44 2.99
CA PRO A 412 2.43 -10.65 1.92
C PRO A 412 3.93 -10.40 2.14
N VAL A 413 4.65 -10.31 1.02
CA VAL A 413 6.09 -10.02 0.93
C VAL A 413 6.31 -8.83 -0.01
N GLY A 414 7.49 -8.20 0.03
CA GLY A 414 7.77 -6.97 -0.72
C GLY A 414 7.07 -5.71 -0.19
N ILE A 415 6.37 -5.80 0.95
CA ILE A 415 5.64 -4.67 1.55
C ILE A 415 6.57 -3.86 2.48
N PRO A 416 6.62 -2.51 2.36
CA PRO A 416 7.38 -1.67 3.28
C PRO A 416 6.86 -1.76 4.72
N VAL A 417 7.76 -1.93 5.70
CA VAL A 417 7.37 -2.04 7.11
C VAL A 417 7.06 -0.70 7.77
N SER A 418 7.38 0.42 7.10
CA SER A 418 7.00 1.78 7.52
C SER A 418 5.50 1.96 7.79
N LYS A 419 4.65 1.11 7.18
CA LYS A 419 3.21 1.02 7.46
C LYS A 419 2.89 0.70 8.94
N LEU A 420 3.80 0.03 9.66
CA LEU A 420 3.66 -0.29 11.09
C LEU A 420 4.02 0.91 11.99
N LYS A 421 4.57 2.00 11.44
CA LYS A 421 4.97 3.24 12.15
C LYS A 421 5.92 3.04 13.35
N LYS A 422 6.56 1.86 13.48
CA LYS A 422 7.53 1.53 14.54
C LYS A 422 8.73 0.76 13.98
N ALA A 423 9.85 0.79 14.72
CA ALA A 423 10.99 -0.07 14.44
C ALA A 423 10.66 -1.53 14.78
N ILE A 424 11.25 -2.48 14.04
CA ILE A 424 11.06 -3.92 14.24
C ILE A 424 12.40 -4.64 14.42
N ALA A 425 12.41 -5.70 15.21
CA ALA A 425 13.62 -6.50 15.50
C ALA A 425 14.02 -7.44 14.34
N LEU A 426 13.07 -7.82 13.49
CA LEU A 426 13.30 -8.74 12.37
C LEU A 426 14.02 -8.04 11.19
N PRO A 427 14.87 -8.77 10.44
CA PRO A 427 15.59 -8.19 9.31
C PRO A 427 14.66 -7.84 8.14
N THR A 428 14.81 -6.64 7.59
CA THR A 428 14.14 -6.20 6.36
C THR A 428 15.09 -6.15 5.18
N PHE A 429 14.55 -6.07 3.97
CA PHE A 429 15.28 -6.19 2.72
C PHE A 429 14.98 -5.03 1.75
N SER A 430 15.95 -4.69 0.91
CA SER A 430 15.76 -3.77 -0.22
C SER A 430 15.21 -4.49 -1.44
N ASP A 431 14.79 -3.72 -2.45
CA ASP A 431 14.30 -4.24 -3.74
C ASP A 431 15.28 -5.21 -4.42
N ASN A 432 16.58 -4.99 -4.22
CA ASN A 432 17.66 -5.84 -4.73
C ASN A 432 17.95 -7.08 -3.86
N GLY A 433 17.18 -7.33 -2.79
CA GLY A 433 17.38 -8.46 -1.87
C GLY A 433 18.58 -8.32 -0.93
N ILE A 434 19.07 -7.10 -0.68
CA ILE A 434 20.12 -6.85 0.31
C ILE A 434 19.47 -6.62 1.68
N LYS A 435 20.02 -7.18 2.76
CA LYS A 435 19.55 -6.89 4.12
C LYS A 435 19.74 -5.39 4.36
N TRP A 436 18.65 -4.70 4.63
CA TRP A 436 18.61 -3.24 4.72
C TRP A 436 19.02 -2.78 6.13
N GLN A 437 19.60 -1.58 6.24
CA GLN A 437 20.13 -1.05 7.50
C GLN A 437 19.09 -0.23 8.27
N ASP A 438 18.37 0.66 7.57
CA ASP A 438 17.23 1.38 8.12
C ASP A 438 16.01 0.45 8.16
N VAL A 439 15.86 -0.31 9.25
CA VAL A 439 14.82 -1.35 9.34
C VAL A 439 13.41 -0.81 9.07
N ILE A 440 13.14 0.47 9.37
CA ILE A 440 11.84 1.15 9.18
C ILE A 440 11.50 1.30 7.69
N LYS A 441 12.50 1.56 6.83
CA LYS A 441 12.30 1.77 5.38
C LYS A 441 12.42 0.49 4.53
N GLY A 442 12.84 -0.62 5.12
CA GLY A 442 12.96 -1.89 4.41
C GLY A 442 11.62 -2.59 4.17
N LYS A 443 11.63 -3.61 3.31
CA LYS A 443 10.48 -4.47 3.00
C LYS A 443 10.54 -5.78 3.79
N VAL A 444 9.37 -6.31 4.17
CA VAL A 444 9.23 -7.66 4.72
C VAL A 444 9.37 -8.70 3.61
N SER A 445 10.05 -9.81 3.88
CA SER A 445 10.25 -10.91 2.93
C SER A 445 10.24 -12.27 3.63
N CYS A 446 10.30 -13.37 2.87
CA CYS A 446 10.42 -14.73 3.43
C CYS A 446 11.57 -14.84 4.44
N ALA A 447 12.72 -14.22 4.11
CA ALA A 447 13.91 -14.20 4.95
C ALA A 447 13.81 -13.24 6.16
N SER A 448 12.70 -12.51 6.33
CA SER A 448 12.43 -11.72 7.54
C SER A 448 11.98 -12.61 8.70
N CYS A 449 11.20 -13.65 8.44
CA CYS A 449 10.77 -14.62 9.45
C CYS A 449 11.66 -15.87 9.45
N HIS A 450 12.18 -16.29 8.29
CA HIS A 450 12.99 -17.49 8.15
C HIS A 450 14.50 -17.21 8.00
N ASP A 451 15.34 -18.14 8.48
CA ASP A 451 16.74 -18.28 8.09
C ASP A 451 17.03 -19.69 7.58
N PRO A 452 17.30 -19.91 6.28
CA PRO A 452 17.51 -21.26 5.75
C PRO A 452 18.75 -21.97 6.32
N HIS A 453 19.61 -21.27 7.09
CA HIS A 453 20.80 -21.85 7.70
C HIS A 453 20.61 -22.33 9.14
N GLN A 454 19.48 -22.02 9.79
CA GLN A 454 19.22 -22.31 11.21
C GLN A 454 17.87 -23.01 11.30
N TRP A 455 17.80 -24.25 11.78
CA TRP A 455 16.52 -24.99 11.87
C TRP A 455 15.66 -24.49 13.03
N ASP A 456 16.29 -24.37 14.19
CA ASP A 456 15.71 -23.99 15.47
C ASP A 456 16.40 -22.71 15.98
N PRO A 457 15.66 -21.66 16.36
CA PRO A 457 16.23 -20.43 16.93
C PRO A 457 16.62 -20.53 18.40
N ASN A 458 16.15 -21.55 19.13
CA ASN A 458 16.36 -21.73 20.56
C ASN A 458 17.52 -22.70 20.85
N ASP A 459 17.79 -23.67 19.97
CA ASP A 459 19.00 -24.52 20.03
C ASP A 459 19.75 -24.54 18.69
N ILE A 460 20.97 -23.99 18.71
CA ILE A 460 21.86 -23.93 17.54
C ILE A 460 22.37 -25.31 17.09
N ASN A 461 22.32 -26.33 17.96
CA ASN A 461 22.76 -27.69 17.66
C ASN A 461 21.63 -28.58 17.10
N HIS A 462 20.37 -28.20 17.34
CA HIS A 462 19.19 -28.92 16.85
C HIS A 462 19.08 -28.78 15.32
N LYS A 463 19.41 -29.87 14.61
CA LYS A 463 19.37 -29.96 13.14
C LYS A 463 18.25 -30.89 12.71
N ALA A 464 17.35 -30.39 11.86
CA ALA A 464 16.31 -31.18 11.21
C ALA A 464 16.85 -32.48 10.59
N LEU A 465 16.60 -33.62 11.22
CA LEU A 465 16.89 -34.91 10.63
C LEU A 465 15.90 -35.24 9.50
N PRO A 466 16.29 -36.03 8.48
CA PRO A 466 15.37 -36.50 7.45
C PRO A 466 14.17 -37.26 8.06
N GLY A 467 12.96 -36.73 7.86
CA GLY A 467 11.71 -37.32 8.38
C GLY A 467 11.13 -36.63 9.62
N GLU A 468 11.92 -35.89 10.38
CA GLU A 468 11.48 -35.14 11.56
C GLU A 468 10.33 -34.18 11.20
N LYS A 469 9.27 -34.10 12.00
CA LYS A 469 8.19 -33.12 11.80
C LYS A 469 8.50 -31.87 12.61
N GLY A 470 8.65 -30.74 11.93
CA GLY A 470 8.78 -29.45 12.62
C GLY A 470 7.43 -28.87 13.05
N ASP A 471 7.43 -27.90 13.94
CA ASP A 471 6.27 -27.28 14.58
C ASP A 471 6.33 -25.73 14.52
N ALA A 472 5.74 -25.01 15.48
CA ALA A 472 5.75 -23.54 15.54
C ALA A 472 7.05 -22.95 16.12
N THR A 473 7.89 -23.74 16.79
CA THR A 473 9.14 -23.27 17.42
C THR A 473 10.33 -23.32 16.45
N ASN A 474 10.39 -24.35 15.60
CA ASN A 474 11.44 -24.60 14.61
C ASN A 474 10.98 -24.25 13.17
N ARG A 475 11.19 -25.09 12.15
CA ARG A 475 10.89 -24.81 10.72
C ARG A 475 11.65 -23.63 10.12
N PHE A 476 12.94 -23.54 10.43
CA PHE A 476 13.84 -22.49 9.95
C PHE A 476 13.46 -21.08 10.40
N LEU A 477 12.84 -20.91 11.57
CA LEU A 477 12.44 -19.61 12.09
C LEU A 477 13.61 -18.84 12.72
N ARG A 478 13.54 -17.51 12.65
CA ARG A 478 14.46 -16.59 13.35
C ARG A 478 14.12 -16.37 14.82
N ILE A 479 12.84 -16.49 15.14
CA ILE A 479 12.28 -16.36 16.49
C ILE A 479 11.23 -17.46 16.60
N ALA A 480 11.28 -18.27 17.66
CA ALA A 480 10.30 -19.32 17.87
C ALA A 480 8.90 -18.72 18.07
N ASN A 481 7.87 -19.33 17.50
CA ASN A 481 6.49 -18.92 17.65
C ASN A 481 5.83 -19.71 18.79
N THR A 482 6.37 -19.55 20.01
CA THR A 482 5.93 -20.16 21.28
C THR A 482 4.64 -19.52 21.81
N GLU A 483 4.21 -19.83 23.04
CA GLU A 483 2.98 -19.28 23.63
C GLU A 483 2.89 -17.74 23.61
N GLU A 484 4.00 -17.03 23.82
CA GLU A 484 4.06 -15.56 23.73
C GLU A 484 4.01 -15.01 22.30
N LEU A 485 4.10 -15.89 21.29
CA LEU A 485 4.21 -15.60 19.85
C LEU A 485 5.15 -14.41 19.55
N ALA A 486 6.34 -14.42 20.16
CA ALA A 486 7.33 -13.36 20.06
C ALA A 486 7.63 -12.96 18.60
N LEU A 487 7.62 -13.93 17.68
CA LEU A 487 7.70 -13.70 16.23
C LEU A 487 6.60 -12.74 15.73
N CYS A 488 5.32 -13.03 15.99
CA CYS A 488 4.21 -12.18 15.57
C CYS A 488 4.20 -10.84 16.31
N LYS A 489 4.43 -10.85 17.63
CA LYS A 489 4.45 -9.66 18.50
C LYS A 489 5.51 -8.63 18.07
N SER A 490 6.65 -9.09 17.53
CA SER A 490 7.72 -8.22 17.00
C SER A 490 7.27 -7.24 15.91
N CYS A 491 6.16 -7.54 15.23
CA CYS A 491 5.53 -6.66 14.22
C CYS A 491 4.12 -6.20 14.62
N HIS A 492 3.31 -7.05 15.27
CA HIS A 492 1.86 -6.86 15.48
C HIS A 492 1.44 -6.82 16.96
N GLU A 493 2.28 -6.25 17.80
CA GLU A 493 2.05 -6.03 19.24
C GLU A 493 0.69 -5.42 19.58
N GLU A 494 0.19 -4.49 18.77
CA GLU A 494 -1.11 -3.83 18.97
C GLU A 494 -2.31 -4.77 18.79
N LYS A 495 -2.07 -6.00 18.31
CA LYS A 495 -3.06 -7.06 18.18
C LYS A 495 -3.05 -8.05 19.34
N TRP A 496 -2.14 -7.89 20.30
CA TRP A 496 -1.96 -8.82 21.43
C TRP A 496 -3.11 -8.77 22.47
N SER A 497 -3.91 -7.69 22.49
CA SER A 497 -5.05 -7.52 23.40
C SER A 497 -6.21 -8.50 23.17
N ILE A 498 -6.09 -9.41 22.19
CA ILE A 498 -6.95 -10.60 22.04
C ILE A 498 -6.72 -11.66 23.14
N THR A 499 -5.54 -11.67 23.77
CA THR A 499 -5.22 -12.60 24.87
C THR A 499 -6.15 -12.43 26.07
N ASN A 500 -6.47 -13.53 26.74
CA ASN A 500 -7.41 -13.57 27.88
C ASN A 500 -8.84 -13.09 27.56
N THR A 501 -9.24 -12.94 26.29
CA THR A 501 -10.60 -12.56 25.87
C THR A 501 -11.43 -13.77 25.40
N LYS A 502 -12.72 -13.54 25.10
CA LYS A 502 -13.62 -14.50 24.44
C LYS A 502 -13.18 -14.94 23.02
N HIS A 503 -12.10 -14.39 22.46
CA HIS A 503 -11.47 -14.85 21.21
C HIS A 503 -10.11 -15.55 21.43
N ASP A 504 -9.66 -15.74 22.68
CA ASP A 504 -8.49 -16.55 22.99
C ASP A 504 -8.84 -18.04 22.86
N MET A 505 -8.55 -18.60 21.69
CA MET A 505 -8.96 -19.96 21.32
C MET A 505 -8.33 -21.06 22.20
N ARG A 506 -7.18 -20.80 22.81
CA ARG A 506 -6.54 -21.71 23.79
C ARG A 506 -7.44 -21.96 24.99
N ARG A 507 -8.25 -20.96 25.37
CA ARG A 507 -9.18 -21.02 26.51
C ARG A 507 -10.60 -21.37 26.09
N MET A 508 -11.06 -20.81 24.98
CA MET A 508 -12.45 -20.93 24.53
C MET A 508 -12.77 -22.25 23.82
N ALA A 509 -11.82 -22.84 23.08
CA ALA A 509 -11.96 -24.14 22.46
C ALA A 509 -10.58 -24.75 22.10
N PRO A 510 -9.77 -25.17 23.09
CA PRO A 510 -8.39 -25.63 22.88
C PRO A 510 -8.26 -26.72 21.80
N HIS A 511 -9.17 -27.69 21.82
CA HIS A 511 -9.18 -28.82 20.88
C HIS A 511 -9.68 -28.45 19.46
N ALA A 512 -10.13 -27.21 19.22
CA ALA A 512 -10.74 -26.82 17.95
C ALA A 512 -9.71 -26.51 16.87
N LYS A 513 -9.48 -27.50 16.00
CA LYS A 513 -8.47 -27.46 14.93
C LYS A 513 -8.75 -26.40 13.84
N ASN A 514 -7.67 -25.85 13.29
CA ASN A 514 -7.69 -25.03 12.08
C ASN A 514 -7.69 -25.91 10.80
N ILE A 515 -7.75 -25.32 9.60
CA ILE A 515 -7.74 -26.08 8.33
C ILE A 515 -6.44 -26.85 8.06
N ALA A 516 -5.35 -26.52 8.75
CA ALA A 516 -4.09 -27.27 8.71
C ALA A 516 -4.06 -28.43 9.72
N GLY A 517 -5.17 -28.70 10.42
CA GLY A 517 -5.30 -29.77 11.40
C GLY A 517 -4.71 -29.47 12.78
N GLN A 518 -4.29 -28.22 13.04
CA GLN A 518 -3.57 -27.81 14.24
C GLN A 518 -4.51 -27.21 15.30
N THR A 519 -4.29 -27.52 16.57
CA THR A 519 -4.94 -26.90 17.73
C THR A 519 -4.39 -25.49 18.01
N ALA A 520 -4.97 -24.82 19.01
CA ALA A 520 -4.49 -23.52 19.47
C ALA A 520 -3.09 -23.58 20.11
N ASP A 521 -2.70 -24.72 20.68
CA ASP A 521 -1.38 -24.91 21.29
C ASP A 521 -0.32 -25.22 20.22
N GLU A 522 -0.67 -26.01 19.20
CA GLU A 522 0.21 -26.36 18.07
C GLU A 522 0.46 -25.20 17.08
N SER A 523 -0.40 -24.19 17.06
CA SER A 523 -0.35 -23.07 16.10
C SER A 523 -0.32 -21.68 16.74
N GLY A 524 -0.49 -21.60 18.06
CA GLY A 524 -0.63 -20.35 18.81
C GLY A 524 -2.03 -19.71 18.71
N ILE A 525 -2.26 -18.72 19.58
CA ILE A 525 -3.48 -17.91 19.59
C ILE A 525 -3.77 -17.27 18.22
N CYS A 526 -2.74 -16.76 17.52
CA CYS A 526 -2.89 -16.22 16.17
C CYS A 526 -3.16 -17.32 15.12
N GLY A 527 -2.47 -18.47 15.18
CA GLY A 527 -2.62 -19.58 14.21
C GLY A 527 -3.98 -20.26 14.21
N SER A 528 -4.74 -20.06 15.29
CA SER A 528 -6.15 -20.46 15.43
C SER A 528 -7.11 -19.69 14.51
N CYS A 529 -6.68 -18.53 13.99
CA CYS A 529 -7.46 -17.61 13.16
C CYS A 529 -6.74 -17.19 11.87
N HIS A 530 -5.40 -17.16 11.87
CA HIS A 530 -4.54 -16.70 10.78
C HIS A 530 -3.45 -17.72 10.42
N LEU A 531 -3.51 -18.30 9.22
CA LEU A 531 -2.46 -19.16 8.66
C LEU A 531 -1.57 -18.38 7.71
N VAL A 532 -0.30 -18.19 8.08
CA VAL A 532 0.66 -17.41 7.28
C VAL A 532 0.93 -17.99 5.88
N HIS A 533 0.68 -19.28 5.66
CA HIS A 533 0.82 -19.94 4.36
C HIS A 533 -0.40 -20.83 4.09
N ASN A 534 -0.90 -20.84 2.84
CA ASN A 534 -2.00 -21.71 2.40
C ASN A 534 -3.32 -21.51 3.17
N ALA A 535 -3.66 -20.25 3.47
CA ALA A 535 -4.92 -19.90 4.14
C ALA A 535 -6.17 -20.10 3.26
N ASN A 536 -7.33 -20.15 3.90
CA ASN A 536 -8.64 -20.18 3.25
C ASN A 536 -9.17 -18.76 3.02
N GLY A 537 -8.56 -18.03 2.08
CA GLY A 537 -9.05 -16.73 1.62
C GLY A 537 -8.37 -15.50 2.24
N ASN A 538 -9.03 -14.34 2.06
CA ASN A 538 -8.53 -13.04 2.50
C ASN A 538 -8.28 -12.99 4.03
N ARG A 539 -7.39 -12.08 4.47
CA ARG A 539 -6.94 -11.94 5.87
C ARG A 539 -6.28 -13.20 6.45
N LEU A 540 -5.74 -14.08 5.59
CA LEU A 540 -5.04 -15.29 6.01
C LEU A 540 -5.92 -16.26 6.80
N TRP A 541 -7.23 -16.31 6.53
CA TRP A 541 -8.18 -17.00 7.40
C TRP A 541 -7.89 -18.50 7.57
N ALA A 542 -7.84 -18.95 8.83
CA ALA A 542 -7.41 -20.30 9.21
C ALA A 542 -8.55 -21.33 9.35
N ARG A 543 -9.82 -20.95 9.11
CA ARG A 543 -10.98 -21.85 9.31
C ARG A 543 -11.78 -22.04 8.03
N ALA A 544 -12.49 -23.16 7.95
CA ALA A 544 -13.37 -23.48 6.83
C ALA A 544 -14.53 -22.47 6.74
N ASP A 545 -15.00 -22.19 5.52
CA ASP A 545 -16.28 -21.52 5.34
C ASP A 545 -17.40 -22.53 5.56
N LEU A 546 -18.17 -22.35 6.64
CA LEU A 546 -19.35 -23.15 6.97
C LEU A 546 -20.67 -22.45 6.55
N SER A 547 -20.58 -21.27 5.92
CA SER A 547 -21.74 -20.49 5.46
C SER A 547 -22.12 -20.78 4.01
N GLY A 548 -21.15 -21.11 3.15
CA GLY A 548 -21.35 -21.37 1.72
C GLY A 548 -21.70 -20.12 0.89
N GLN A 549 -21.61 -18.93 1.48
CA GLN A 549 -22.09 -17.69 0.85
C GLN A 549 -21.01 -16.93 0.07
N ASN A 550 -19.73 -17.28 0.24
CA ASN A 550 -18.62 -16.75 -0.56
C ASN A 550 -18.50 -15.19 -0.60
N THR A 551 -18.85 -14.50 0.49
CA THR A 551 -18.83 -13.02 0.62
C THR A 551 -17.75 -12.48 1.58
N SER A 552 -17.59 -11.14 1.60
CA SER A 552 -16.66 -10.39 2.44
C SER A 552 -16.74 -10.61 3.96
N TYR A 553 -17.76 -11.32 4.47
CA TYR A 553 -18.00 -11.56 5.92
C TYR A 553 -17.73 -13.00 6.39
N ILE A 554 -17.26 -13.89 5.50
CA ILE A 554 -16.94 -15.31 5.79
C ILE A 554 -16.16 -15.48 7.10
N ALA A 555 -15.14 -14.65 7.36
CA ALA A 555 -14.26 -14.84 8.51
C ALA A 555 -15.03 -14.89 9.83
N CYS A 556 -15.85 -13.88 10.13
CA CYS A 556 -16.64 -13.88 11.36
C CYS A 556 -17.71 -14.98 11.34
N LEU A 557 -18.41 -15.15 10.21
CA LEU A 557 -19.54 -16.09 10.08
C LEU A 557 -19.10 -17.56 10.07
N GLY A 558 -17.86 -17.89 9.71
CA GLY A 558 -17.29 -19.24 9.79
C GLY A 558 -17.31 -19.81 11.22
N CYS A 559 -17.20 -18.93 12.23
CA CYS A 559 -17.44 -19.28 13.63
C CYS A 559 -18.85 -18.91 14.10
N HIS A 560 -19.35 -17.72 13.75
CA HIS A 560 -20.64 -17.19 14.20
C HIS A 560 -21.81 -17.62 13.30
N ASN A 561 -21.99 -18.93 13.17
CA ASN A 561 -23.15 -19.57 12.52
C ASN A 561 -23.71 -20.71 13.39
N LYS A 562 -24.87 -21.26 13.01
CA LYS A 562 -25.58 -22.32 13.77
C LYS A 562 -24.73 -23.57 14.07
N LYS A 563 -23.75 -23.91 13.23
CA LYS A 563 -22.85 -25.07 13.35
C LYS A 563 -21.45 -24.72 13.89
N GLY A 564 -21.07 -23.44 13.88
CA GLY A 564 -19.73 -22.97 14.24
C GLY A 564 -19.51 -22.81 15.75
N LEU A 565 -18.25 -22.55 16.13
CA LEU A 565 -17.82 -22.39 17.54
C LEU A 565 -18.54 -21.22 18.24
N GLY A 566 -18.90 -20.18 17.49
CA GLY A 566 -19.62 -18.99 17.96
C GLY A 566 -21.15 -19.12 17.93
N LYS A 567 -21.73 -20.33 17.81
CA LYS A 567 -23.18 -20.56 17.63
C LYS A 567 -24.11 -19.92 18.67
N LYS A 568 -23.61 -19.56 19.85
CA LYS A 568 -24.38 -18.82 20.89
C LYS A 568 -24.51 -17.31 20.61
N LYS A 569 -23.80 -16.77 19.61
CA LYS A 569 -23.69 -15.33 19.31
C LYS A 569 -23.77 -15.09 17.79
N THR A 570 -24.84 -15.53 17.15
CA THR A 570 -25.07 -15.31 15.71
C THR A 570 -25.96 -14.09 15.46
N PRO A 571 -25.82 -13.38 14.34
CA PRO A 571 -26.86 -12.49 13.84
C PRO A 571 -28.14 -13.28 13.53
N GLY A 572 -29.29 -12.63 13.68
CA GLY A 572 -30.63 -13.16 13.42
C GLY A 572 -31.47 -12.18 12.60
N ASN A 573 -32.74 -12.51 12.37
CA ASN A 573 -33.58 -11.88 11.34
C ASN A 573 -33.68 -10.35 11.42
N HIS A 574 -33.66 -9.78 12.64
CA HIS A 574 -33.58 -8.33 12.85
C HIS A 574 -32.16 -7.94 13.30
N SER A 575 -31.26 -7.82 12.33
CA SER A 575 -29.88 -7.36 12.56
C SER A 575 -29.50 -6.30 11.53
N HIS A 576 -28.53 -5.45 11.88
CA HIS A 576 -28.05 -4.36 11.03
C HIS A 576 -27.56 -4.92 9.69
N PRO A 577 -27.93 -4.29 8.55
CA PRO A 577 -27.52 -4.77 7.25
C PRO A 577 -26.00 -4.71 7.09
N LEU A 578 -25.48 -5.71 6.38
CA LEU A 578 -24.11 -5.78 5.89
C LEU A 578 -24.12 -5.64 4.36
N ASN A 579 -22.96 -5.47 3.73
CA ASN A 579 -22.81 -5.30 2.27
C ASN A 579 -23.43 -4.00 1.72
N VAL A 580 -23.57 -2.96 2.55
CA VAL A 580 -24.12 -1.66 2.16
C VAL A 580 -22.98 -0.70 1.82
N ASP A 581 -23.01 -0.07 0.64
CA ASP A 581 -22.06 0.99 0.27
C ASP A 581 -22.26 2.22 1.15
N ILE A 582 -21.17 2.69 1.77
CA ILE A 582 -21.14 3.88 2.63
C ILE A 582 -21.64 5.15 1.91
N LYS A 583 -21.48 5.23 0.58
CA LYS A 583 -21.97 6.35 -0.24
C LYS A 583 -23.48 6.58 -0.12
N ASN A 584 -24.25 5.54 0.18
CA ASN A 584 -25.70 5.65 0.37
C ASN A 584 -26.07 6.56 1.55
N LEU A 585 -25.15 6.80 2.48
CA LEU A 585 -25.28 7.71 3.62
C LEU A 585 -24.74 9.13 3.31
N GLY A 586 -24.34 9.42 2.07
CA GLY A 586 -23.73 10.70 1.70
C GLY A 586 -22.28 10.88 2.16
N ILE A 587 -21.60 9.78 2.54
CA ILE A 587 -20.21 9.80 3.00
C ILE A 587 -19.29 9.35 1.86
N SER A 588 -18.26 10.15 1.57
CA SER A 588 -17.13 9.77 0.72
C SER A 588 -15.97 9.30 1.60
N ALA A 589 -15.53 8.06 1.43
CA ALA A 589 -14.54 7.44 2.31
C ALA A 589 -13.23 7.10 1.61
N THR A 590 -12.12 7.23 2.34
CA THR A 590 -10.79 6.67 2.05
C THR A 590 -10.25 5.97 3.31
N PRO A 591 -9.15 5.22 3.25
CA PRO A 591 -8.59 4.56 4.43
C PRO A 591 -8.21 5.50 5.58
N ASP A 592 -7.77 6.72 5.25
CA ASP A 592 -7.24 7.70 6.22
C ASP A 592 -8.16 8.91 6.45
N ASN A 593 -9.16 9.16 5.59
CA ASN A 593 -10.11 10.27 5.73
C ASN A 593 -11.53 9.90 5.28
N TRP A 594 -12.54 10.37 6.02
CA TRP A 594 -13.97 10.23 5.68
C TRP A 594 -14.60 11.63 5.64
N GLU A 595 -15.21 11.97 4.51
CA GLU A 595 -15.80 13.28 4.22
C GLU A 595 -17.30 13.15 3.98
N ILE A 596 -18.05 14.19 4.31
CA ILE A 596 -19.51 14.24 4.13
C ILE A 596 -19.82 15.10 2.91
N ASP A 597 -20.77 14.67 2.08
CA ASP A 597 -21.33 15.49 1.01
C ASP A 597 -22.08 16.68 1.62
N GLN A 598 -21.42 17.86 1.63
CA GLN A 598 -21.94 19.10 2.20
C GLN A 598 -23.33 19.46 1.67
N LYS A 599 -23.72 19.02 0.46
CA LYS A 599 -25.06 19.25 -0.10
C LYS A 599 -26.19 18.53 0.65
N LYS A 600 -25.87 17.69 1.64
CA LYS A 600 -26.85 16.95 2.45
C LYS A 600 -26.81 17.29 3.94
N THR A 601 -25.77 17.99 4.44
CA THR A 601 -25.62 18.27 5.88
C THR A 601 -24.70 19.45 6.19
N ASP A 602 -25.15 20.36 7.05
CA ASP A 602 -24.31 21.39 7.67
C ASP A 602 -23.90 21.00 9.11
N TYR A 603 -23.12 19.92 9.23
CA TYR A 603 -22.45 19.52 10.49
C TYR A 603 -20.94 19.84 10.45
N PRO A 604 -20.53 21.13 10.40
CA PRO A 604 -19.13 21.52 10.10
C PRO A 604 -18.09 20.99 11.10
N GLU A 605 -18.49 20.67 12.33
CA GLU A 605 -17.58 20.22 13.40
C GLU A 605 -17.44 18.70 13.51
N THR A 606 -18.19 17.91 12.73
CA THR A 606 -18.13 16.44 12.86
C THR A 606 -16.93 15.85 12.13
N ARG A 607 -15.79 15.75 12.83
CA ARG A 607 -14.67 14.90 12.39
C ARG A 607 -15.08 13.42 12.48
N LEU A 608 -15.34 12.81 11.33
CA LEU A 608 -15.59 11.37 11.24
C LEU A 608 -14.32 10.57 11.56
N VAL A 609 -14.50 9.40 12.17
CA VAL A 609 -13.46 8.41 12.40
C VAL A 609 -13.46 7.44 11.22
N PRO A 610 -12.37 7.34 10.43
CA PRO A 610 -12.29 6.37 9.35
C PRO A 610 -12.37 4.93 9.87
N LEU A 611 -13.36 4.18 9.38
CA LEU A 611 -13.52 2.76 9.68
C LEU A 611 -13.11 1.89 8.48
N PRO A 612 -12.62 0.66 8.69
CA PRO A 612 -12.28 -0.24 7.59
C PRO A 612 -13.52 -0.58 6.73
N LEU A 613 -13.46 -0.27 5.43
CA LEU A 613 -14.46 -0.65 4.43
C LEU A 613 -13.89 -1.71 3.48
N PHE A 614 -14.77 -2.46 2.83
CA PHE A 614 -14.38 -3.63 2.05
C PHE A 614 -14.93 -3.60 0.62
N ASP A 615 -14.21 -4.22 -0.31
CA ASP A 615 -14.77 -4.56 -1.62
C ASP A 615 -15.69 -5.80 -1.52
N ALA A 616 -16.35 -6.16 -2.63
CA ALA A 616 -17.21 -7.34 -2.69
C ALA A 616 -16.48 -8.67 -2.36
N SER A 617 -15.15 -8.71 -2.49
CA SER A 617 -14.32 -9.88 -2.13
C SER A 617 -13.85 -9.88 -0.65
N GLY A 618 -14.09 -8.79 0.09
CA GLY A 618 -13.67 -8.64 1.49
C GLY A 618 -12.26 -8.10 1.70
N LYS A 619 -11.59 -7.63 0.63
CA LYS A 619 -10.32 -6.90 0.77
C LYS A 619 -10.60 -5.46 1.22
N PRO A 620 -9.67 -4.80 1.94
CA PRO A 620 -9.80 -3.39 2.26
C PRO A 620 -9.96 -2.56 0.98
N ALA A 621 -11.02 -1.75 0.91
CA ALA A 621 -11.28 -0.89 -0.23
C ALA A 621 -10.42 0.39 -0.14
N SER A 622 -9.88 0.84 -1.27
CA SER A 622 -9.03 2.03 -1.36
C SER A 622 -9.80 3.35 -1.47
N LYS A 623 -11.07 3.30 -1.91
CA LYS A 623 -11.96 4.46 -2.00
C LYS A 623 -13.42 4.00 -1.94
N ASN A 624 -14.17 4.52 -0.97
CA ASN A 624 -15.50 4.05 -0.54
C ASN A 624 -15.49 2.56 -0.21
N GLY A 625 -16.67 1.93 -0.12
CA GLY A 625 -16.76 0.49 0.07
C GLY A 625 -17.93 0.06 0.94
N LEU A 626 -18.00 -1.25 1.13
CA LEU A 626 -19.11 -1.95 1.75
C LEU A 626 -18.88 -2.09 3.26
N VAL A 627 -19.85 -1.66 4.06
CA VAL A 627 -19.85 -1.76 5.51
C VAL A 627 -20.01 -3.22 5.92
N GLY A 628 -19.18 -3.67 6.87
CA GLY A 628 -19.10 -5.06 7.31
C GLY A 628 -18.93 -5.25 8.80
N CYS A 629 -18.96 -6.50 9.26
CA CYS A 629 -18.67 -6.85 10.66
C CYS A 629 -17.34 -6.23 11.12
N GLY A 630 -16.31 -6.28 10.27
CA GLY A 630 -14.99 -5.70 10.55
C GLY A 630 -14.91 -4.17 10.49
N SER A 631 -15.97 -3.47 10.06
CA SER A 631 -16.06 -2.01 10.08
C SER A 631 -16.41 -1.52 11.49
N CYS A 632 -17.35 -2.18 12.16
CA CYS A 632 -17.71 -1.87 13.55
C CYS A 632 -16.84 -2.62 14.57
N HIS A 633 -16.40 -3.84 14.25
CA HIS A 633 -15.65 -4.70 15.17
C HIS A 633 -14.17 -4.90 14.81
N ASP A 634 -13.34 -5.07 15.84
CA ASP A 634 -12.00 -5.66 15.74
C ASP A 634 -11.84 -6.72 16.85
N PRO A 635 -11.69 -8.03 16.53
CA PRO A 635 -11.51 -9.06 17.55
C PRO A 635 -10.20 -8.89 18.36
N HIS A 636 -9.29 -8.02 17.91
CA HIS A 636 -8.03 -7.73 18.58
C HIS A 636 -8.09 -6.56 19.58
N THR A 637 -9.19 -5.80 19.65
CA THR A 637 -9.31 -4.64 20.55
C THR A 637 -10.50 -4.78 21.47
N TRP A 638 -10.28 -4.71 22.79
CA TRP A 638 -11.36 -4.62 23.78
C TRP A 638 -11.54 -3.16 24.24
N SER A 639 -12.71 -2.58 24.01
CA SER A 639 -12.90 -1.12 23.97
C SER A 639 -12.65 -0.36 25.28
N THR A 640 -12.66 -1.02 26.45
CA THR A 640 -12.25 -0.37 27.71
C THR A 640 -10.74 -0.24 27.87
N GLN A 641 -9.94 -1.07 27.20
CA GLN A 641 -8.48 -1.00 27.30
C GLN A 641 -7.91 0.18 26.51
N SER A 642 -8.51 0.53 25.34
CA SER A 642 -7.98 1.57 24.45
C SER A 642 -8.07 3.01 24.99
N ASN A 643 -8.94 3.28 25.96
CA ASN A 643 -9.04 4.59 26.61
C ASN A 643 -8.12 4.74 27.83
N MET A 644 -7.56 3.64 28.35
CA MET A 644 -6.74 3.66 29.57
C MET A 644 -5.22 3.57 29.32
N THR A 645 -4.76 3.39 28.08
CA THR A 645 -3.33 3.32 27.71
C THR A 645 -2.56 4.66 27.80
N LYS A 646 -3.05 5.62 28.58
CA LYS A 646 -2.30 6.80 29.05
C LYS A 646 -2.08 6.82 30.57
N GLY A 647 -2.66 5.89 31.32
CA GLY A 647 -2.39 5.67 32.75
C GLY A 647 -1.41 4.51 32.96
N ASN A 648 -0.65 4.56 34.05
CA ASN A 648 0.37 3.54 34.38
C ASN A 648 -0.18 2.10 34.35
N GLY A 649 0.61 1.20 33.78
CA GLY A 649 0.18 -0.18 33.53
C GLY A 649 -0.02 -0.98 34.81
N ASN A 650 -1.25 -1.46 35.05
CA ASN A 650 -1.52 -2.59 35.96
C ASN A 650 -2.91 -3.26 35.73
N MET A 651 -3.38 -3.36 34.48
CA MET A 651 -4.64 -4.08 34.15
C MET A 651 -4.53 -5.14 33.02
N ALA A 652 -3.32 -5.50 32.58
CA ALA A 652 -3.11 -6.55 31.58
C ALA A 652 -3.50 -7.98 32.07
N ASN A 653 -3.70 -8.17 33.37
CA ASN A 653 -3.95 -9.47 34.01
C ASN A 653 -5.43 -9.78 34.34
N LYS A 654 -6.40 -8.89 34.03
CA LYS A 654 -7.81 -9.19 34.32
C LYS A 654 -8.34 -10.23 33.31
N ASN A 655 -8.78 -11.39 33.80
CA ASN A 655 -9.26 -12.49 32.95
C ASN A 655 -10.65 -12.16 32.36
N LEU A 656 -10.69 -11.71 31.10
CA LEU A 656 -11.92 -11.31 30.40
C LEU A 656 -12.68 -12.49 29.76
N THR A 657 -12.18 -13.74 29.86
CA THR A 657 -12.84 -14.92 29.26
C THR A 657 -14.23 -15.21 29.80
N GLN A 658 -14.58 -14.70 30.98
CA GLN A 658 -15.92 -14.83 31.55
C GLN A 658 -16.80 -13.59 31.28
N GLN A 659 -16.22 -12.40 31.08
CA GLN A 659 -16.97 -11.17 30.87
C GLN A 659 -17.71 -11.15 29.52
N GLU A 660 -19.03 -10.94 29.58
CA GLU A 660 -19.82 -10.62 28.39
C GLU A 660 -19.72 -9.12 28.10
N GLY A 661 -19.43 -8.78 26.85
CA GLY A 661 -19.20 -7.39 26.46
C GLY A 661 -20.49 -6.59 26.25
N ASN A 662 -20.44 -5.29 26.55
CA ASN A 662 -21.54 -4.34 26.37
C ASN A 662 -21.15 -3.19 25.42
N THR A 663 -22.00 -2.15 25.32
CA THR A 663 -21.81 -0.95 24.48
C THR A 663 -20.51 -0.19 24.75
N SER A 664 -19.98 -0.25 25.99
CA SER A 664 -18.73 0.41 26.39
C SER A 664 -17.53 -0.53 26.48
N SER A 665 -17.74 -1.83 26.66
CA SER A 665 -16.71 -2.86 26.92
C SER A 665 -16.88 -4.08 26.02
N SER A 666 -16.53 -3.98 24.74
CA SER A 666 -16.62 -5.09 23.79
C SER A 666 -15.63 -4.92 22.63
N PHE A 667 -15.70 -5.80 21.63
CA PHE A 667 -14.83 -5.79 20.45
C PHE A 667 -15.17 -4.68 19.43
N LEU A 668 -15.55 -3.47 19.89
CA LEU A 668 -15.94 -2.34 19.03
C LEU A 668 -14.74 -1.43 18.73
N ARG A 669 -14.65 -0.94 17.48
CA ARG A 669 -13.63 0.05 17.06
C ARG A 669 -13.89 1.45 17.63
N ILE A 670 -15.15 1.77 17.89
CA ILE A 670 -15.60 2.98 18.57
C ILE A 670 -16.56 2.52 19.67
N ALA A 671 -16.27 2.83 20.93
CA ALA A 671 -17.16 2.53 22.04
C ALA A 671 -18.45 3.36 21.92
N ASP A 672 -19.61 2.74 22.11
CA ASP A 672 -20.93 3.40 22.01
C ASP A 672 -21.37 3.94 23.39
N GLN A 673 -20.55 4.86 23.92
CA GLN A 673 -20.81 5.55 25.19
C GLN A 673 -21.53 6.90 24.96
N SER A 674 -22.33 7.31 25.94
CA SER A 674 -23.07 8.59 26.06
C SER A 674 -23.73 9.10 24.78
N LEU A 675 -22.98 9.71 23.88
CA LEU A 675 -23.45 10.28 22.60
C LEU A 675 -23.46 9.26 21.44
N SER A 676 -23.69 7.96 21.70
CA SER A 676 -23.71 6.86 20.70
C SER A 676 -22.73 7.06 19.52
N LYS A 677 -21.45 7.31 19.85
CA LYS A 677 -20.44 7.82 18.90
C LYS A 677 -20.23 6.90 17.70
N LEU A 678 -20.43 5.60 17.84
CA LEU A 678 -20.32 4.64 16.73
C LEU A 678 -21.49 4.83 15.75
N CYS A 679 -22.70 5.00 16.25
CA CYS A 679 -23.92 5.13 15.44
C CYS A 679 -23.88 6.40 14.57
N VAL A 680 -23.53 7.54 15.17
CA VAL A 680 -23.51 8.84 14.47
C VAL A 680 -22.21 9.13 13.72
N ASN A 681 -21.27 8.19 13.67
CA ASN A 681 -20.17 8.18 12.71
C ASN A 681 -20.64 7.77 11.28
N CYS A 682 -21.84 7.18 11.18
CA CYS A 682 -22.44 6.79 9.89
C CYS A 682 -23.84 7.39 9.70
N HIS A 683 -24.65 7.50 10.77
CA HIS A 683 -26.00 8.09 10.73
C HIS A 683 -26.00 9.53 11.28
N ILE A 684 -25.25 10.39 10.59
CA ILE A 684 -24.94 11.75 11.01
C ILE A 684 -26.21 12.62 11.03
N GLU A 685 -27.13 12.36 10.11
CA GLU A 685 -28.43 13.04 9.98
C GLU A 685 -29.36 12.83 11.18
N LYS A 686 -29.11 11.81 12.01
CA LYS A 686 -29.93 11.47 13.18
C LYS A 686 -29.47 12.15 14.47
N LYS A 687 -28.38 12.94 14.40
CA LYS A 687 -27.81 13.65 15.56
C LYS A 687 -28.76 14.65 16.22
N SER A 688 -29.80 15.13 15.54
CA SER A 688 -30.75 16.07 16.17
C SER A 688 -31.50 15.47 17.36
N ILE A 689 -31.51 14.13 17.51
CA ILE A 689 -32.17 13.46 18.64
C ILE A 689 -31.64 13.92 20.01
N TYR A 690 -30.34 14.26 20.13
CA TYR A 690 -29.70 14.73 21.38
C TYR A 690 -30.33 16.01 21.95
N PHE A 691 -30.93 16.82 21.09
CA PHE A 691 -31.50 18.13 21.42
C PHE A 691 -33.03 18.05 21.54
N SER A 692 -33.58 16.88 21.88
CA SER A 692 -35.01 16.64 21.82
C SER A 692 -35.49 15.77 22.99
N LYS A 693 -36.80 15.81 23.29
CA LYS A 693 -37.43 14.96 24.32
C LYS A 693 -37.35 13.44 24.04
N HIS A 694 -36.82 13.01 22.89
CA HIS A 694 -36.50 11.61 22.61
C HIS A 694 -35.07 11.19 23.02
N ASP A 695 -34.22 12.13 23.48
CA ASP A 695 -32.99 11.79 24.19
C ASP A 695 -33.28 11.47 25.66
N LEU A 696 -33.48 10.18 25.92
CA LEU A 696 -33.76 9.64 27.25
C LEU A 696 -32.50 9.42 28.12
N THR A 697 -31.29 9.86 27.72
CA THR A 697 -30.07 9.54 28.52
C THR A 697 -29.93 10.32 29.83
N GLU A 698 -30.69 11.40 30.05
CA GLU A 698 -30.58 12.24 31.26
C GLU A 698 -31.93 12.80 31.75
N GLN A 699 -32.98 11.98 31.82
CA GLN A 699 -34.28 12.41 32.37
C GLN A 699 -34.26 12.63 33.91
N TYR A 700 -33.07 12.68 34.52
CA TYR A 700 -32.82 12.96 35.95
C TYR A 700 -31.81 14.12 36.19
N GLY A 701 -31.39 14.90 35.18
CA GLY A 701 -30.30 15.89 35.40
C GLY A 701 -30.16 17.11 34.49
N LYS A 702 -30.90 17.26 33.39
CA LYS A 702 -30.66 18.33 32.37
C LYS A 702 -31.04 19.78 32.77
N LEU A 703 -31.07 20.12 34.06
CA LEU A 703 -31.31 21.49 34.56
C LEU A 703 -30.14 22.09 35.36
N SER A 704 -29.07 21.35 35.65
CA SER A 704 -27.86 21.91 36.28
C SER A 704 -26.83 22.35 35.24
N THR A 705 -26.23 23.52 35.47
CA THR A 705 -25.23 24.18 34.60
C THR A 705 -23.83 23.53 34.65
N GLN A 706 -23.75 22.22 34.85
CA GLN A 706 -22.53 21.51 35.23
C GLN A 706 -22.12 20.43 34.23
N LEU A 707 -21.61 20.86 33.06
CA LEU A 707 -20.85 19.99 32.16
C LEU A 707 -19.42 19.70 32.63
N GLU A 708 -18.93 20.40 33.67
CA GLU A 708 -17.56 20.24 34.19
C GLU A 708 -17.46 19.42 35.49
N GLU A 709 -18.44 19.49 36.41
CA GLU A 709 -18.35 18.80 37.72
C GLU A 709 -18.69 17.31 37.70
N ASN A 710 -19.38 16.81 36.66
CA ASN A 710 -19.74 15.40 36.52
C ASN A 710 -18.55 14.44 36.28
N GLN A 711 -17.30 14.92 36.40
CA GLN A 711 -16.09 14.09 36.34
C GLN A 711 -15.73 13.38 37.66
N LYS A 712 -16.45 13.63 38.78
CA LYS A 712 -15.97 13.25 40.13
C LYS A 712 -16.82 12.31 40.99
N ASN A 713 -18.00 11.84 40.57
CA ASN A 713 -18.85 10.96 41.38
C ASN A 713 -19.05 9.56 40.75
N GLU A 714 -18.45 8.52 41.35
CA GLU A 714 -18.47 7.14 40.84
C GLU A 714 -19.72 6.31 41.23
N ASN A 715 -20.62 6.84 42.06
CA ASN A 715 -21.58 6.01 42.83
C ASN A 715 -23.02 5.88 42.27
N HIS A 716 -23.29 6.13 40.98
CA HIS A 716 -24.58 5.78 40.36
C HIS A 716 -24.46 4.91 39.11
N ILE A 717 -24.35 3.60 39.35
CA ILE A 717 -24.37 2.56 38.32
C ILE A 717 -25.80 2.40 37.75
N ARG A 718 -26.14 3.07 36.63
CA ARG A 718 -27.19 2.58 35.68
C ARG A 718 -27.32 3.22 34.28
N HIS A 719 -26.42 4.09 33.80
CA HIS A 719 -26.50 4.64 32.43
C HIS A 719 -25.23 4.37 31.61
N LEU A 720 -25.23 3.27 30.83
CA LEU A 720 -24.04 2.73 30.14
C LEU A 720 -24.14 2.66 28.61
N ALA A 721 -25.20 3.20 28.02
CA ALA A 721 -25.50 3.09 26.59
C ALA A 721 -26.14 4.38 26.06
N GLY A 722 -25.74 4.86 24.88
CA GLY A 722 -26.19 6.14 24.33
C GLY A 722 -27.63 6.11 23.77
N PRO A 723 -28.22 7.25 23.40
CA PRO A 723 -29.67 7.38 23.17
C PRO A 723 -30.18 6.49 22.04
N CYS A 724 -29.37 6.28 20.99
CA CYS A 724 -29.73 5.39 19.89
C CYS A 724 -30.01 3.95 20.38
N SER A 725 -29.29 3.50 21.41
CA SER A 725 -29.36 2.12 21.92
C SER A 725 -30.61 1.81 22.77
N LEU A 726 -31.30 2.86 23.26
CA LEU A 726 -32.54 2.73 24.04
C LEU A 726 -33.73 2.36 23.14
N CYS A 727 -33.67 2.73 21.86
CA CYS A 727 -34.66 2.39 20.85
C CYS A 727 -34.17 1.28 19.91
N HIS A 728 -32.88 1.27 19.54
CA HIS A 728 -32.32 0.38 18.51
C HIS A 728 -31.27 -0.60 19.05
N ARG A 729 -31.27 -1.83 18.54
CA ARG A 729 -30.29 -2.87 18.85
C ARG A 729 -29.65 -3.40 17.56
N PRO A 730 -28.34 -3.20 17.32
CA PRO A 730 -27.69 -3.60 16.07
C PRO A 730 -27.81 -5.08 15.69
N HIS A 731 -27.94 -5.99 16.65
CA HIS A 731 -28.04 -7.43 16.39
C HIS A 731 -29.09 -8.10 17.27
N ASN A 732 -29.95 -8.93 16.67
CA ASN A 732 -31.03 -9.64 17.36
C ASN A 732 -32.02 -8.69 18.07
N ALA A 733 -32.51 -7.70 17.32
CA ALA A 733 -33.60 -6.82 17.71
C ALA A 733 -34.95 -7.57 17.81
N THR A 734 -35.89 -7.02 18.58
CA THR A 734 -37.23 -7.60 18.79
C THR A 734 -38.17 -7.38 17.61
N GLY A 735 -37.91 -6.36 16.77
CA GLY A 735 -38.81 -5.98 15.68
C GLY A 735 -38.14 -5.25 14.51
N PRO A 736 -38.95 -4.72 13.57
CA PRO A 736 -38.47 -3.94 12.42
C PRO A 736 -37.71 -2.69 12.86
N ALA A 737 -36.99 -2.07 11.93
CA ALA A 737 -36.13 -0.90 12.20
C ALA A 737 -35.13 -1.09 13.38
N LEU A 738 -34.76 -2.34 13.66
CA LEU A 738 -33.87 -2.74 14.76
C LEU A 738 -34.42 -2.41 16.16
N TRP A 739 -35.74 -2.33 16.35
CA TRP A 739 -36.34 -2.00 17.65
C TRP A 739 -35.88 -2.94 18.78
N THR A 740 -35.52 -2.39 19.95
CA THR A 740 -34.97 -3.15 21.08
C THR A 740 -36.00 -3.50 22.15
N ARG A 741 -37.07 -2.70 22.27
CA ARG A 741 -38.07 -2.80 23.35
C ARG A 741 -39.20 -3.76 22.99
N LYS A 742 -40.16 -3.96 23.89
CA LYS A 742 -41.40 -4.68 23.55
C LYS A 742 -42.28 -3.81 22.64
N LYS A 743 -43.39 -4.38 22.17
CA LYS A 743 -44.43 -3.66 21.43
C LYS A 743 -45.58 -3.34 22.40
N GLY A 744 -46.07 -2.11 22.37
CA GLY A 744 -47.31 -1.67 23.00
C GLY A 744 -48.57 -2.06 22.21
N PRO A 745 -49.76 -1.60 22.63
CA PRO A 745 -51.07 -2.05 22.13
C PRO A 745 -51.49 -1.47 20.76
N GLY A 746 -50.58 -0.83 20.01
CA GLY A 746 -50.87 -0.20 18.72
C GLY A 746 -51.41 -1.17 17.64
N LYS A 747 -52.39 -0.70 16.86
CA LYS A 747 -53.09 -1.49 15.82
C LYS A 747 -52.20 -1.88 14.62
N THR A 748 -51.10 -1.18 14.40
CA THR A 748 -50.17 -1.40 13.28
C THR A 748 -48.75 -1.56 13.81
N ALA A 749 -47.87 -2.19 13.02
CA ALA A 749 -46.56 -2.61 13.50
C ALA A 749 -45.62 -1.48 13.93
N ILE A 750 -45.74 -0.26 13.39
CA ILE A 750 -44.96 0.90 13.83
C ILE A 750 -45.65 1.66 14.97
N ALA A 751 -46.97 1.84 14.93
CA ALA A 751 -47.74 2.37 16.06
C ALA A 751 -47.51 1.55 17.34
N ALA A 752 -47.38 0.23 17.22
CA ALA A 752 -47.03 -0.67 18.32
C ALA A 752 -45.61 -0.43 18.90
N LEU A 753 -44.69 0.20 18.16
CA LEU A 753 -43.39 0.64 18.70
C LEU A 753 -43.57 1.94 19.49
N CYS A 754 -44.28 2.92 18.93
CA CYS A 754 -44.52 4.22 19.56
C CYS A 754 -45.33 4.09 20.84
N THR A 755 -46.38 3.27 20.83
CA THR A 755 -47.28 3.04 21.97
C THR A 755 -46.67 2.21 23.11
N ASP A 756 -45.44 1.71 22.99
CA ASP A 756 -44.70 1.17 24.16
C ASP A 756 -44.41 2.29 25.18
N CYS A 757 -44.17 3.52 24.71
CA CYS A 757 -43.98 4.72 25.53
C CYS A 757 -45.21 5.66 25.52
N HIS A 758 -45.86 5.83 24.37
CA HIS A 758 -47.07 6.66 24.19
C HIS A 758 -48.33 5.85 24.50
N GLN A 759 -48.50 5.53 25.79
CA GLN A 759 -49.70 4.92 26.36
C GLN A 759 -49.92 5.47 27.77
N GLN A 760 -51.12 5.25 28.34
CA GLN A 760 -51.41 5.54 29.74
C GLN A 760 -50.42 4.78 30.65
N TYR A 761 -49.86 5.43 31.66
CA TYR A 761 -48.77 4.92 32.52
C TYR A 761 -47.43 4.66 31.79
N GLY A 762 -47.29 5.15 30.55
CA GLY A 762 -46.04 5.11 29.78
C GLY A 762 -45.19 6.38 29.95
N ILE A 763 -43.92 6.31 29.58
CA ILE A 763 -42.95 7.42 29.71
C ILE A 763 -43.42 8.70 28.97
N ALA A 764 -44.29 8.56 27.96
CA ALA A 764 -44.85 9.65 27.17
C ALA A 764 -46.39 9.76 27.30
N GLU A 765 -46.97 9.42 28.45
CA GLU A 765 -48.42 9.45 28.70
C GLU A 765 -49.07 10.84 28.53
N ASN A 766 -48.29 11.92 28.59
CA ASN A 766 -48.76 13.29 28.36
C ASN A 766 -48.93 13.65 26.87
N LYS A 767 -48.59 12.75 25.94
CA LYS A 767 -48.67 12.96 24.47
C LYS A 767 -49.31 11.76 23.78
N LEU A 768 -50.61 11.59 23.98
CA LEU A 768 -51.41 10.50 23.39
C LEU A 768 -52.36 10.99 22.28
N PRO A 769 -52.56 10.21 21.20
CA PRO A 769 -53.67 10.41 20.29
C PRO A 769 -54.97 9.95 20.96
N ALA A 770 -55.96 10.84 21.08
CA ALA A 770 -57.28 10.53 21.62
C ALA A 770 -58.12 9.69 20.64
N LYS A 771 -59.29 9.25 21.12
CA LYS A 771 -60.26 8.39 20.41
C LYS A 771 -60.53 8.82 18.96
N HIS A 772 -60.64 10.12 18.73
CA HIS A 772 -60.88 10.72 17.41
C HIS A 772 -59.55 11.21 16.82
N SER A 773 -58.96 10.36 15.98
CA SER A 773 -57.65 10.57 15.35
C SER A 773 -57.62 9.93 13.95
N HIS A 774 -56.65 10.33 13.13
CA HIS A 774 -56.47 9.84 11.77
C HIS A 774 -56.31 8.31 11.73
N PRO A 775 -57.01 7.60 10.83
CA PRO A 775 -56.94 6.14 10.77
C PRO A 775 -55.53 5.66 10.40
N LEU A 776 -54.86 5.01 11.34
CA LEU A 776 -53.64 4.23 11.11
C LEU A 776 -54.00 2.90 10.46
N GLY A 777 -53.14 2.40 9.58
CA GLY A 777 -53.41 1.17 8.82
C GLY A 777 -54.27 1.38 7.55
N GLY A 778 -54.58 2.62 7.18
CA GLY A 778 -55.29 2.93 5.94
C GLY A 778 -54.40 2.78 4.70
N ASP A 779 -54.95 2.17 3.64
CA ASP A 779 -54.29 1.98 2.34
C ASP A 779 -54.13 3.31 1.57
N THR A 780 -52.90 3.65 1.19
CA THR A 780 -52.57 4.86 0.43
C THR A 780 -52.60 4.67 -1.08
N SER A 781 -52.87 3.47 -1.61
CA SER A 781 -52.74 3.13 -3.04
C SER A 781 -53.64 3.94 -3.99
N ARG A 782 -54.65 4.63 -3.45
CA ARG A 782 -55.58 5.53 -4.19
C ARG A 782 -55.30 7.03 -3.98
N LEU A 783 -54.26 7.38 -3.22
CA LEU A 783 -53.88 8.75 -2.90
C LEU A 783 -52.68 9.22 -3.73
N HIS A 784 -52.36 10.51 -3.64
CA HIS A 784 -51.09 11.00 -4.18
C HIS A 784 -49.93 10.45 -3.34
N HIS A 785 -48.80 10.13 -3.98
CA HIS A 785 -47.60 9.68 -3.28
C HIS A 785 -46.44 10.67 -3.45
N ASP A 786 -46.16 11.43 -2.39
CA ASP A 786 -44.90 12.13 -2.22
C ASP A 786 -43.82 11.19 -1.65
N LYS A 787 -42.68 11.09 -2.34
CA LYS A 787 -41.53 10.23 -1.94
C LYS A 787 -40.94 10.57 -0.56
N ARG A 788 -41.20 11.77 -0.04
CA ARG A 788 -40.79 12.24 1.30
C ARG A 788 -41.60 11.58 2.42
N ILE A 789 -42.81 11.08 2.11
CA ILE A 789 -43.70 10.39 3.06
C ILE A 789 -43.55 8.87 2.89
N PRO A 790 -43.08 8.13 3.92
CA PRO A 790 -42.98 6.68 3.86
C PRO A 790 -44.33 6.01 4.17
N THR A 791 -44.57 4.86 3.54
CA THR A 791 -45.66 3.94 3.88
C THR A 791 -45.08 2.58 4.24
N PHE A 792 -45.87 1.75 4.94
CA PHE A 792 -45.39 0.52 5.58
C PHE A 792 -46.26 -0.69 5.22
N ASP A 793 -45.72 -1.89 5.27
CA ASP A 793 -46.55 -3.10 5.28
C ASP A 793 -47.09 -3.42 6.69
N LYS A 794 -47.89 -4.49 6.77
CA LYS A 794 -48.45 -5.03 8.02
C LYS A 794 -47.39 -5.36 9.09
N ASP A 795 -46.16 -5.65 8.67
CA ASP A 795 -45.05 -6.08 9.54
C ASP A 795 -44.15 -4.89 9.93
N GLY A 796 -44.42 -3.70 9.38
CA GLY A 796 -43.74 -2.43 9.68
C GLY A 796 -42.53 -2.16 8.80
N GLN A 797 -42.33 -2.89 7.70
CA GLN A 797 -41.25 -2.62 6.76
C GLN A 797 -41.67 -1.52 5.79
N ARG A 798 -40.74 -0.59 5.51
CA ARG A 798 -40.99 0.55 4.62
C ARG A 798 -41.13 0.10 3.16
N GLN A 799 -42.24 0.46 2.53
CA GLN A 799 -42.49 0.24 1.11
C GLN A 799 -41.79 1.31 0.23
N LYS A 800 -41.37 0.91 -0.98
CA LYS A 800 -40.56 1.73 -1.89
C LYS A 800 -41.37 2.50 -2.95
N ASP A 801 -42.58 2.03 -3.25
CA ASP A 801 -43.46 2.54 -4.30
C ASP A 801 -44.58 3.45 -3.78
N GLY A 802 -44.69 3.61 -2.46
CA GLY A 802 -45.71 4.41 -1.79
C GLY A 802 -47.06 3.70 -1.61
N LYS A 803 -47.21 2.44 -2.05
CA LYS A 803 -48.47 1.67 -1.98
C LYS A 803 -48.48 0.80 -0.74
N GLY A 804 -48.69 1.44 0.40
CA GLY A 804 -48.66 0.77 1.70
C GLY A 804 -49.69 1.33 2.65
N LEU A 805 -49.54 0.98 3.91
CA LEU A 805 -50.35 1.47 5.00
C LEU A 805 -49.73 2.76 5.57
N ILE A 806 -50.59 3.71 5.93
CA ILE A 806 -50.20 4.90 6.69
C ILE A 806 -50.00 4.53 8.18
N ASP A 807 -48.95 5.06 8.81
CA ASP A 807 -48.62 4.82 10.22
C ASP A 807 -48.06 6.11 10.86
N CYS A 808 -47.82 6.14 12.18
CA CYS A 808 -47.27 7.30 12.89
C CYS A 808 -45.99 7.85 12.24
N ALA A 809 -45.11 6.94 11.81
CA ALA A 809 -43.85 7.28 11.14
C ALA A 809 -44.03 7.73 9.67
N SER A 810 -45.24 7.74 9.11
CA SER A 810 -45.54 8.38 7.83
C SER A 810 -45.55 9.90 7.97
N CYS A 811 -46.17 10.42 9.02
CA CYS A 811 -46.21 11.87 9.29
C CYS A 811 -44.99 12.35 10.11
N HIS A 812 -44.58 11.56 11.11
CA HIS A 812 -43.46 11.89 12.00
C HIS A 812 -42.15 11.20 11.61
N ASN A 813 -41.03 11.82 11.98
CA ASN A 813 -39.69 11.24 11.98
C ASN A 813 -39.05 11.48 13.36
N PRO A 814 -38.99 10.48 14.26
CA PRO A 814 -38.44 10.67 15.61
C PRO A 814 -36.95 11.06 15.66
N HIS A 815 -36.26 11.06 14.50
CA HIS A 815 -34.86 11.47 14.34
C HIS A 815 -34.68 12.89 13.78
N ARG A 816 -35.75 13.69 13.66
CA ARG A 816 -35.71 15.06 13.12
C ARG A 816 -36.78 15.90 13.79
N TRP A 817 -36.41 16.94 14.54
CA TRP A 817 -37.37 17.83 15.22
C TRP A 817 -38.15 18.72 14.24
N ASP A 818 -37.42 19.42 13.37
CA ASP A 818 -37.95 20.47 12.51
C ASP A 818 -37.85 20.06 11.01
N PRO A 819 -38.97 20.04 10.26
CA PRO A 819 -39.01 19.66 8.85
C PRO A 819 -38.47 20.73 7.88
N GLN A 820 -38.33 21.98 8.31
CA GLN A 820 -37.79 23.09 7.51
C GLN A 820 -36.28 23.24 7.74
N ASP A 821 -35.82 23.25 8.99
CA ASP A 821 -34.38 23.26 9.33
C ASP A 821 -33.95 21.96 10.06
N ILE A 822 -33.21 21.09 9.35
CA ILE A 822 -32.64 19.87 9.95
C ILE A 822 -31.49 20.13 10.92
N ASN A 823 -30.95 21.35 10.93
CA ASN A 823 -29.81 21.77 11.74
C ASN A 823 -30.19 22.58 12.98
N ASN A 824 -31.47 22.85 13.21
CA ASN A 824 -31.95 23.56 14.39
C ASN A 824 -31.56 22.78 15.67
N ARG A 825 -30.81 23.43 16.57
CA ARG A 825 -30.07 22.83 17.71
C ARG A 825 -30.29 23.60 19.02
N SER A 826 -31.39 24.33 19.15
CA SER A 826 -31.60 25.17 20.32
C SER A 826 -31.84 24.31 21.59
N LEU A 827 -31.13 24.62 22.68
CA LEU A 827 -31.37 23.98 23.98
C LEU A 827 -32.84 24.08 24.47
N PRO A 828 -33.59 25.16 24.19
CA PRO A 828 -35.04 25.23 24.43
C PRO A 828 -35.87 24.04 23.90
N MET A 829 -35.44 23.35 22.83
CA MET A 829 -36.13 22.17 22.27
C MET A 829 -36.24 20.99 23.26
N LEU A 830 -35.48 20.98 24.35
CA LEU A 830 -35.65 20.01 25.45
C LEU A 830 -36.86 20.33 26.35
N GLY A 831 -37.24 21.61 26.45
CA GLY A 831 -38.41 22.08 27.19
C GLY A 831 -39.67 22.23 26.34
N GLU A 832 -39.54 22.60 25.08
CA GLU A 832 -40.65 22.83 24.14
C GLU A 832 -41.44 21.55 23.82
N ASP A 833 -42.77 21.67 23.70
CA ASP A 833 -43.64 20.57 23.23
C ASP A 833 -43.78 20.50 21.71
N GLY A 834 -43.35 21.56 21.02
CA GLY A 834 -43.48 21.73 19.59
C GLY A 834 -44.91 22.00 19.13
N ASP A 835 -45.05 22.35 17.86
CA ASP A 835 -46.31 22.68 17.21
C ASP A 835 -46.44 22.02 15.82
N THR A 836 -47.44 22.46 15.05
CA THR A 836 -47.70 22.01 13.67
C THR A 836 -46.66 22.45 12.63
N SER A 837 -45.65 23.24 13.01
CA SER A 837 -44.48 23.52 12.18
C SER A 837 -43.33 22.52 12.42
N ASN A 838 -43.16 22.03 13.66
CA ASN A 838 -42.06 21.17 14.09
C ASN A 838 -42.56 19.86 14.72
N SER A 839 -42.35 19.59 16.02
CA SER A 839 -42.83 18.39 16.76
C SER A 839 -42.61 17.06 16.03
N PHE A 840 -41.38 16.86 15.55
CA PHE A 840 -40.91 15.67 14.83
C PHE A 840 -41.59 15.40 13.48
N LEU A 841 -42.16 16.40 12.81
CA LEU A 841 -42.82 16.20 11.50
C LEU A 841 -41.83 15.98 10.35
N ARG A 842 -42.27 15.28 9.28
CA ARG A 842 -41.51 15.12 8.03
C ARG A 842 -41.61 16.31 7.08
N LEU A 843 -42.76 16.97 7.09
CA LEU A 843 -43.11 18.17 6.34
C LEU A 843 -43.93 19.06 7.28
N SER A 844 -43.87 20.39 7.11
CA SER A 844 -44.68 21.29 7.92
C SER A 844 -46.18 21.09 7.66
N ALA A 845 -46.99 21.11 8.73
CA ALA A 845 -48.44 21.19 8.64
C ALA A 845 -48.95 22.65 8.72
N ASN A 846 -48.11 23.61 9.14
CA ASN A 846 -48.43 25.03 9.20
C ASN A 846 -48.59 25.67 7.80
N SER A 847 -48.91 26.96 7.75
CA SER A 847 -49.01 27.75 6.51
C SER A 847 -49.97 27.12 5.48
N ASN A 848 -49.47 26.55 4.38
CA ASN A 848 -50.27 25.90 3.33
C ASN A 848 -50.45 24.38 3.55
N SER A 849 -50.04 23.85 4.72
CA SER A 849 -50.21 22.44 5.13
C SER A 849 -49.62 21.42 4.14
N GLU A 850 -48.33 21.57 3.80
CA GLU A 850 -47.64 20.69 2.84
C GLU A 850 -47.71 19.21 3.22
N LEU A 851 -47.63 18.89 4.52
CA LEU A 851 -47.78 17.53 5.03
C LEU A 851 -49.09 16.86 4.59
N CYS A 852 -50.20 17.60 4.65
CA CYS A 852 -51.52 17.09 4.26
C CYS A 852 -51.59 16.91 2.74
N LEU A 853 -51.08 17.90 1.99
CA LEU A 853 -51.10 17.91 0.52
C LEU A 853 -50.17 16.86 -0.11
N ALA A 854 -49.20 16.33 0.64
CA ALA A 854 -48.34 15.22 0.21
C ALA A 854 -49.12 13.91 -0.06
N CYS A 855 -50.30 13.74 0.55
CA CYS A 855 -51.24 12.65 0.26
C CYS A 855 -52.55 13.15 -0.40
N HIS A 856 -53.05 14.30 0.05
CA HIS A 856 -54.32 14.91 -0.39
C HIS A 856 -54.11 16.04 -1.40
N ALA A 857 -53.29 15.78 -2.43
CA ALA A 857 -52.91 16.79 -3.44
C ALA A 857 -54.12 17.37 -4.20
N ASP A 858 -55.22 16.62 -4.30
CA ASP A 858 -56.48 17.06 -4.91
C ASP A 858 -57.22 18.13 -4.10
N LYS A 859 -56.79 18.42 -2.86
CA LYS A 859 -57.34 19.49 -2.01
C LYS A 859 -56.58 20.82 -2.14
N ARG A 860 -55.47 20.85 -2.89
CA ARG A 860 -54.59 22.02 -3.03
C ARG A 860 -55.30 23.29 -3.52
N THR A 861 -56.42 23.14 -4.22
CA THR A 861 -57.26 24.23 -4.74
C THR A 861 -57.96 25.09 -3.67
N ILE A 862 -57.87 24.74 -2.38
CA ILE A 862 -58.36 25.58 -1.27
C ILE A 862 -57.41 26.72 -0.86
N ILE A 863 -56.09 26.56 -1.06
CA ILE A 863 -55.11 27.65 -0.88
C ILE A 863 -55.64 28.86 -1.64
N GLY A 864 -55.54 30.07 -1.08
CA GLY A 864 -55.88 31.39 -1.65
C GLY A 864 -57.36 31.67 -1.94
N THR A 865 -58.26 30.76 -1.59
CA THR A 865 -59.73 30.99 -1.67
C THR A 865 -60.24 31.67 -0.40
N ASP A 866 -61.53 32.01 -0.34
CA ASP A 866 -62.18 32.55 0.87
C ASP A 866 -62.02 31.66 2.12
N HIS A 867 -61.83 30.34 1.93
CA HIS A 867 -61.57 29.39 3.02
C HIS A 867 -60.09 29.34 3.46
N ASP A 868 -59.19 30.06 2.79
CA ASP A 868 -57.83 30.30 3.25
C ASP A 868 -57.83 31.46 4.25
N LEU A 869 -58.21 31.15 5.49
CA LEU A 869 -58.54 32.15 6.52
C LEU A 869 -57.40 33.12 6.85
N LYS A 870 -56.16 32.90 6.38
CA LYS A 870 -55.05 33.85 6.54
C LYS A 870 -55.31 35.21 5.88
N TYR A 871 -56.17 35.27 4.86
CA TYR A 871 -56.53 36.51 4.18
C TYR A 871 -57.72 37.23 4.82
N ASN A 872 -58.70 36.47 5.34
CA ASN A 872 -60.00 37.02 5.73
C ASN A 872 -60.23 37.03 7.25
N THR A 873 -59.59 36.13 8.01
CA THR A 873 -59.79 36.00 9.46
C THR A 873 -58.61 35.28 10.13
N PRO A 874 -57.39 35.86 10.13
CA PRO A 874 -56.20 35.21 10.70
C PRO A 874 -56.34 34.92 12.21
N ASP A 875 -57.21 35.67 12.90
CA ASP A 875 -57.50 35.47 14.32
C ASP A 875 -58.48 34.33 14.65
N ALA A 876 -59.05 33.68 13.63
CA ALA A 876 -59.84 32.48 13.86
C ALA A 876 -59.00 31.40 14.58
N ARG A 877 -59.59 30.74 15.58
CA ARG A 877 -58.99 29.62 16.31
C ARG A 877 -59.76 28.32 16.04
N ASN A 878 -59.07 27.18 16.07
CA ASN A 878 -59.71 25.84 16.04
C ASN A 878 -60.06 25.35 17.48
N ASN A 879 -60.55 24.13 17.62
CA ASN A 879 -60.90 23.51 18.91
C ASN A 879 -59.70 23.33 19.86
N LEU A 880 -58.47 23.38 19.35
CA LEU A 880 -57.22 23.34 20.11
C LEU A 880 -56.67 24.74 20.42
N LEU A 881 -57.49 25.79 20.23
CA LEU A 881 -57.13 27.20 20.36
C LEU A 881 -56.00 27.67 19.43
N GLN A 882 -55.71 26.92 18.35
CA GLN A 882 -54.65 27.24 17.41
C GLN A 882 -55.13 28.21 16.33
N ALA A 883 -54.31 29.21 16.06
CA ALA A 883 -54.44 30.16 14.95
C ALA A 883 -54.14 29.52 13.59
N GLN A 884 -54.46 30.22 12.48
CA GLN A 884 -54.14 29.74 11.13
C GLN A 884 -52.63 29.63 10.89
N ASN A 885 -51.84 30.62 11.34
CA ASN A 885 -50.38 30.60 11.15
C ASN A 885 -49.70 29.43 11.88
N VAL A 886 -50.26 28.99 13.01
CA VAL A 886 -49.85 27.78 13.74
C VAL A 886 -50.40 26.54 13.05
N SER A 887 -51.72 26.31 13.09
CA SER A 887 -52.36 25.05 12.65
C SER A 887 -52.30 24.80 11.14
N GLY A 888 -52.04 25.84 10.35
CA GLY A 888 -52.06 25.82 8.90
C GLY A 888 -53.47 25.79 8.30
N LEU A 889 -53.53 25.98 6.99
CA LEU A 889 -54.74 25.99 6.19
C LEU A 889 -55.68 24.81 6.47
N CYS A 890 -55.15 23.59 6.54
CA CYS A 890 -55.96 22.40 6.80
C CYS A 890 -56.33 22.27 8.29
N GLY A 891 -55.40 22.57 9.21
CA GLY A 891 -55.58 22.47 10.66
C GLY A 891 -56.75 23.30 11.21
N GLN A 892 -57.11 24.34 10.48
CA GLN A 892 -58.19 25.26 10.81
C GLN A 892 -59.60 24.64 10.69
N CYS A 893 -59.73 23.52 9.98
CA CYS A 893 -60.96 22.73 9.81
C CYS A 893 -60.80 21.23 10.13
N HIS A 894 -59.59 20.68 10.02
CA HIS A 894 -59.27 19.26 10.17
C HIS A 894 -58.05 19.08 11.08
N VAL A 895 -58.17 18.41 12.23
CA VAL A 895 -57.02 18.11 13.10
C VAL A 895 -56.73 16.59 13.09
N PRO A 896 -55.49 16.15 12.80
CA PRO A 896 -55.19 14.73 12.61
C PRO A 896 -55.26 13.92 13.92
N HIS A 897 -55.16 14.57 15.06
CA HIS A 897 -55.28 13.98 16.39
C HIS A 897 -56.21 14.86 17.24
N ASN A 898 -56.94 14.25 18.16
CA ASN A 898 -57.78 14.96 19.15
C ASN A 898 -58.88 15.84 18.49
N SER A 899 -59.50 15.35 17.41
CA SER A 899 -60.67 16.00 16.80
C SER A 899 -61.91 15.84 17.70
N LEU A 900 -62.95 16.64 17.42
CA LEU A 900 -64.23 16.53 18.15
C LEU A 900 -65.10 15.37 17.65
N GLU A 901 -64.82 14.85 16.46
CA GLU A 901 -65.50 13.69 15.87
C GLU A 901 -64.60 12.97 14.86
N ASP A 902 -64.86 11.68 14.62
CA ASP A 902 -64.14 10.87 13.61
C ASP A 902 -64.42 11.33 12.17
N ILE A 903 -65.62 11.85 11.92
CA ILE A 903 -66.10 12.13 10.56
C ILE A 903 -65.47 13.43 10.06
N TYR A 904 -64.59 13.29 9.06
CA TYR A 904 -63.70 14.35 8.53
C TYR A 904 -62.73 14.95 9.55
N LEU A 905 -62.55 14.36 10.74
CA LEU A 905 -61.65 14.87 11.79
C LEU A 905 -61.88 16.36 12.13
N TRP A 906 -63.15 16.77 12.18
CA TRP A 906 -63.55 18.17 12.23
C TRP A 906 -63.03 18.89 13.49
N SER A 907 -62.41 20.05 13.30
CA SER A 907 -61.70 20.81 14.34
C SER A 907 -62.45 22.03 14.89
N ARG A 908 -63.78 22.09 14.73
CA ARG A 908 -64.63 23.17 15.25
C ARG A 908 -65.89 22.65 15.92
N LYS A 909 -66.37 23.35 16.95
CA LYS A 909 -67.66 23.03 17.58
C LYS A 909 -68.78 23.26 16.54
N LYS A 910 -69.70 22.30 16.42
CA LYS A 910 -70.82 22.39 15.47
C LYS A 910 -71.71 23.60 15.79
N GLY A 911 -72.16 24.29 14.73
CA GLY A 911 -73.18 25.32 14.81
C GLY A 911 -74.60 24.74 14.76
N PRO A 912 -75.64 25.59 14.74
CA PRO A 912 -77.02 25.15 14.51
C PRO A 912 -77.17 24.55 13.10
N GLY A 913 -78.17 23.71 12.87
CA GLY A 913 -78.48 23.10 11.57
C GLY A 913 -79.22 21.77 11.68
N ASP A 914 -79.93 21.38 10.62
CA ASP A 914 -80.83 20.21 10.61
C ASP A 914 -80.08 18.88 10.38
N ASP A 915 -78.86 18.93 9.81
CA ASP A 915 -78.02 17.75 9.61
C ASP A 915 -76.52 17.97 9.96
N PRO A 916 -75.73 16.90 10.19
CA PRO A 916 -74.34 17.01 10.63
C PRO A 916 -73.36 17.65 9.63
N ILE A 917 -73.68 17.75 8.33
CA ILE A 917 -72.90 18.52 7.36
C ILE A 917 -73.20 20.01 7.52
N GLU A 918 -74.48 20.36 7.54
CA GLU A 918 -74.95 21.74 7.69
C GLU A 918 -74.39 22.37 8.98
N GLN A 919 -74.47 21.64 10.09
CA GLN A 919 -73.91 22.02 11.39
C GLN A 919 -72.40 22.28 11.37
N ARG A 920 -71.62 21.65 10.47
CA ARG A 920 -70.19 21.97 10.28
C ARG A 920 -70.01 23.28 9.53
N CYS A 921 -70.71 23.46 8.39
CA CYS A 921 -70.66 24.71 7.62
C CYS A 921 -71.08 25.90 8.50
N ARG A 922 -72.18 25.75 9.24
CA ARG A 922 -72.71 26.75 10.18
C ARG A 922 -71.90 26.90 11.48
N SER A 923 -70.83 26.15 11.71
CA SER A 923 -69.87 26.51 12.78
C SER A 923 -69.16 27.84 12.51
N CYS A 924 -69.08 28.24 11.23
CA CYS A 924 -68.49 29.50 10.78
C CYS A 924 -69.56 30.42 10.15
N HIS A 925 -70.45 29.84 9.33
CA HIS A 925 -71.55 30.55 8.66
C HIS A 925 -72.81 30.58 9.55
N ASN A 926 -72.77 31.38 10.61
CA ASN A 926 -73.94 31.71 11.43
C ASN A 926 -73.85 33.19 11.88
N SER A 927 -74.88 33.74 12.52
CA SER A 927 -74.93 35.17 12.90
C SER A 927 -73.84 35.61 13.88
N LEU A 928 -73.29 34.69 14.68
CA LEU A 928 -72.21 34.91 15.65
C LEU A 928 -70.87 34.34 15.17
N GLY A 929 -70.83 33.73 13.99
CA GLY A 929 -69.63 33.14 13.40
C GLY A 929 -68.82 34.15 12.62
N PHE A 930 -67.51 33.94 12.50
CA PHE A 930 -66.63 34.88 11.79
C PHE A 930 -66.90 34.98 10.27
N ALA A 931 -67.66 34.04 9.70
CA ALA A 931 -68.18 34.12 8.33
C ALA A 931 -69.63 34.67 8.25
N ALA A 932 -70.13 35.34 9.29
CA ALA A 932 -71.50 35.86 9.36
C ALA A 932 -71.89 36.74 8.15
N HIS A 933 -70.94 37.54 7.66
CA HIS A 933 -71.09 38.40 6.49
C HIS A 933 -71.20 37.63 5.14
N LYS A 934 -71.04 36.29 5.17
CA LYS A 934 -71.20 35.35 4.04
C LYS A 934 -72.26 34.27 4.35
N ASN A 935 -73.24 34.56 5.20
CA ASN A 935 -74.35 33.64 5.44
C ASN A 935 -75.32 33.64 4.25
N PRO A 936 -75.74 32.47 3.72
CA PRO A 936 -76.85 32.41 2.77
C PRO A 936 -78.15 32.80 3.46
N GLU A 937 -79.00 33.57 2.79
CA GLU A 937 -80.32 33.99 3.32
C GLU A 937 -81.28 32.80 3.45
N LEU A 938 -81.13 31.81 2.57
CA LEU A 938 -81.87 30.55 2.57
C LEU A 938 -80.88 29.40 2.40
N THR A 939 -81.05 28.35 3.19
CA THR A 939 -79.93 27.46 3.58
C THR A 939 -80.25 25.97 3.50
N ASN A 940 -81.53 25.58 3.57
CA ASN A 940 -81.92 24.20 3.85
C ASN A 940 -82.73 23.61 2.68
N HIS A 941 -82.40 22.38 2.31
CA HIS A 941 -83.23 21.53 1.44
C HIS A 941 -84.13 20.65 2.32
N PRO A 942 -85.39 20.35 1.93
CA PRO A 942 -86.26 19.46 2.70
C PRO A 942 -85.59 18.10 3.00
N GLN A 943 -85.30 17.84 4.28
CA GLN A 943 -84.55 16.67 4.74
C GLN A 943 -85.32 15.34 4.55
N GLN A 944 -86.64 15.39 4.40
CA GLN A 944 -87.47 14.23 4.08
C GLN A 944 -87.25 13.72 2.64
N ILE A 945 -86.74 14.56 1.74
CA ILE A 945 -86.49 14.19 0.35
C ILE A 945 -85.10 13.53 0.25
N LYS A 946 -85.10 12.23 -0.03
CA LYS A 946 -83.90 11.41 -0.24
C LYS A 946 -83.73 11.08 -1.71
N ILE A 947 -82.48 11.08 -2.18
CA ILE A 947 -82.13 10.86 -3.59
C ILE A 947 -80.91 9.94 -3.73
N TRP A 948 -80.77 9.31 -4.89
CA TRP A 948 -79.62 8.48 -5.23
C TRP A 948 -78.35 9.30 -5.49
N SER A 949 -77.21 8.74 -5.08
CA SER A 949 -75.89 9.30 -5.34
C SER A 949 -75.58 9.42 -6.85
N THR A 950 -74.66 10.32 -7.21
CA THR A 950 -74.17 10.45 -8.59
C THR A 950 -73.68 9.13 -9.20
N LYS A 951 -73.20 8.16 -8.41
CA LYS A 951 -72.78 6.84 -8.90
C LYS A 951 -73.97 6.10 -9.52
N ILE A 952 -75.00 5.82 -8.70
CA ILE A 952 -76.22 5.13 -9.15
C ILE A 952 -76.91 5.90 -10.27
N ARG A 953 -77.00 7.23 -10.19
CA ARG A 953 -77.62 8.04 -11.26
C ARG A 953 -76.88 7.97 -12.60
N LYS A 954 -75.56 7.70 -12.62
CA LYS A 954 -74.81 7.44 -13.86
C LYS A 954 -75.06 6.05 -14.44
N GLU A 955 -75.35 5.06 -13.59
CA GLU A 955 -75.75 3.72 -14.00
C GLU A 955 -77.16 3.74 -14.61
N ILE A 956 -78.07 4.55 -14.06
CA ILE A 956 -79.45 4.76 -14.57
C ILE A 956 -79.50 5.66 -15.83
N HIS A 957 -78.51 6.55 -16.00
CA HIS A 957 -78.43 7.47 -17.15
C HIS A 957 -77.13 7.32 -17.95
N PRO A 958 -76.88 6.16 -18.59
CA PRO A 958 -75.68 5.92 -19.37
C PRO A 958 -75.52 6.99 -20.47
N GLY A 959 -74.29 7.48 -20.64
CA GLY A 959 -73.96 8.54 -21.60
C GLY A 959 -74.15 9.98 -21.11
N LYS A 960 -74.96 10.25 -20.07
CA LYS A 960 -75.10 11.62 -19.53
C LYS A 960 -73.92 12.01 -18.63
N LYS A 961 -73.31 13.18 -18.87
CA LYS A 961 -72.18 13.72 -18.09
C LYS A 961 -72.62 14.37 -16.76
N LEU A 962 -73.03 13.55 -15.78
CA LEU A 962 -73.48 14.05 -14.47
C LEU A 962 -72.32 14.50 -13.54
N PRO A 963 -72.43 15.67 -12.85
CA PRO A 963 -71.46 16.15 -11.86
C PRO A 963 -71.48 15.37 -10.53
N ASP A 964 -70.39 15.42 -9.74
CA ASP A 964 -70.31 14.81 -8.39
C ASP A 964 -71.14 15.62 -7.39
N ILE A 965 -72.40 15.25 -7.26
CA ILE A 965 -73.35 15.71 -6.26
C ILE A 965 -73.53 14.56 -5.25
N PRO A 966 -72.77 14.57 -4.14
CA PRO A 966 -72.91 13.56 -3.09
C PRO A 966 -74.19 13.76 -2.30
N VAL A 967 -74.69 12.65 -1.74
CA VAL A 967 -75.84 12.60 -0.85
C VAL A 967 -75.38 12.01 0.49
N PHE A 968 -76.04 12.37 1.59
CA PHE A 968 -75.53 12.07 2.93
C PHE A 968 -76.54 11.32 3.81
N ASP A 969 -76.02 10.44 4.67
CA ASP A 969 -76.80 9.76 5.70
C ASP A 969 -77.02 10.63 6.95
N LYS A 970 -77.80 10.12 7.92
CA LYS A 970 -78.07 10.79 9.21
C LYS A 970 -76.82 11.05 10.07
N SER A 971 -75.67 10.46 9.75
CA SER A 971 -74.38 10.72 10.43
C SER A 971 -73.52 11.76 9.69
N GLY A 972 -73.96 12.23 8.52
CA GLY A 972 -73.18 13.10 7.66
C GLY A 972 -72.03 12.37 6.94
N LYS A 973 -72.17 11.07 6.67
CA LYS A 973 -71.30 10.33 5.75
C LYS A 973 -71.92 10.31 4.35
N ARG A 974 -71.09 10.28 3.30
CA ARG A 974 -71.57 10.06 1.93
C ARG A 974 -72.25 8.69 1.85
N SER A 975 -73.46 8.65 1.30
CA SER A 975 -74.27 7.45 1.12
C SER A 975 -74.56 7.21 -0.37
N GLU A 976 -74.99 6.00 -0.72
CA GLU A 976 -75.55 5.72 -2.06
C GLU A 976 -76.99 6.26 -2.21
N PHE A 977 -77.69 6.48 -1.09
CA PHE A 977 -79.01 7.11 -1.01
C PHE A 977 -79.10 7.99 0.25
N GLY A 978 -79.50 9.25 0.13
CA GLY A 978 -79.43 10.19 1.27
C GLY A 978 -79.98 11.59 0.99
N SER A 979 -79.82 12.48 1.98
CA SER A 979 -80.22 13.90 1.89
C SER A 979 -79.33 14.71 0.93
N ILE A 980 -79.92 15.75 0.34
CA ILE A 980 -79.19 16.92 -0.17
C ILE A 980 -78.90 17.86 1.00
N THR A 981 -77.67 18.36 1.08
CA THR A 981 -77.20 19.32 2.11
C THR A 981 -76.12 20.23 1.52
N CYS A 982 -75.53 21.14 2.31
CA CYS A 982 -74.57 22.14 1.83
C CYS A 982 -73.44 21.52 0.98
N ALA A 983 -72.86 20.40 1.43
CA ALA A 983 -71.76 19.72 0.72
C ALA A 983 -72.19 18.88 -0.51
N SER A 984 -73.49 18.78 -0.80
CA SER A 984 -74.04 18.22 -2.04
C SER A 984 -73.85 19.17 -3.22
N CYS A 985 -74.04 20.48 -2.98
CA CYS A 985 -73.88 21.53 -3.99
C CYS A 985 -72.50 22.19 -3.95
N HIS A 986 -71.96 22.41 -2.75
CA HIS A 986 -70.64 23.00 -2.54
C HIS A 986 -69.57 21.94 -2.23
N ASN A 987 -68.34 22.24 -2.62
CA ASN A 987 -67.14 21.49 -2.29
C ASN A 987 -66.09 22.50 -1.77
N PRO A 988 -65.90 22.63 -0.44
CA PRO A 988 -65.04 23.67 0.13
C PRO A 988 -63.57 23.61 -0.32
N HIS A 989 -63.17 22.52 -1.00
CA HIS A 989 -61.84 22.33 -1.57
C HIS A 989 -61.73 22.71 -3.05
N GLN A 990 -62.81 23.05 -3.74
CA GLN A 990 -62.85 23.24 -5.20
C GLN A 990 -63.56 24.55 -5.54
N TRP A 991 -62.79 25.60 -5.87
CA TRP A 991 -63.31 26.95 -6.10
C TRP A 991 -64.43 27.07 -7.15
N SER A 992 -64.35 26.33 -8.26
CA SER A 992 -65.40 26.30 -9.29
C SER A 992 -65.48 24.96 -10.02
N ALA A 993 -66.58 24.75 -10.74
CA ALA A 993 -66.85 23.50 -11.47
C ALA A 993 -65.81 23.16 -12.56
N ASP A 994 -65.23 24.18 -13.21
CA ASP A 994 -64.30 24.02 -14.34
C ASP A 994 -62.84 23.74 -13.90
N LYS A 995 -62.41 24.21 -12.72
CA LYS A 995 -61.00 24.16 -12.28
C LYS A 995 -60.77 23.16 -11.15
N LYS A 996 -60.67 21.87 -11.49
CA LYS A 996 -60.45 20.78 -10.52
C LYS A 996 -59.03 20.68 -9.92
N ILE A 997 -58.02 21.32 -10.52
CA ILE A 997 -56.60 21.14 -10.14
C ILE A 997 -55.82 22.47 -10.07
N GLN A 998 -56.40 23.58 -10.54
CA GLN A 998 -55.67 24.88 -10.62
C GLN A 998 -56.20 25.92 -9.64
N PRO A 999 -55.34 26.50 -8.78
CA PRO A 999 -55.71 27.64 -7.95
C PRO A 999 -56.03 28.91 -8.79
N PRO A 1000 -57.00 29.75 -8.37
CA PRO A 1000 -57.45 30.94 -9.12
C PRO A 1000 -56.38 31.90 -9.68
N TRP A 1001 -55.28 32.21 -8.97
CA TRP A 1001 -54.32 33.30 -9.28
C TRP A 1001 -53.30 33.04 -10.39
N ARG A 1002 -53.19 31.84 -10.97
CA ARG A 1002 -52.16 31.58 -12.00
C ARG A 1002 -52.34 32.36 -13.33
N ALA A 1003 -53.31 33.28 -13.40
CA ALA A 1003 -53.61 34.14 -14.55
C ALA A 1003 -53.39 35.67 -14.29
N THR A 1004 -53.10 36.13 -13.07
CA THR A 1004 -53.06 37.58 -12.76
C THR A 1004 -51.95 37.98 -11.79
N LYS A 1005 -51.31 39.14 -12.03
CA LYS A 1005 -50.16 39.68 -11.26
C LYS A 1005 -50.43 40.13 -9.82
N ASN A 1006 -51.55 39.75 -9.20
CA ASN A 1006 -51.87 40.15 -7.83
C ASN A 1006 -52.49 38.96 -7.04
N PRO A 1007 -51.87 38.46 -5.95
CA PRO A 1007 -52.26 37.22 -5.26
C PRO A 1007 -53.31 37.45 -4.16
N GLY A 1008 -54.23 38.41 -4.35
CA GLY A 1008 -55.29 38.72 -3.40
C GLY A 1008 -56.45 37.72 -3.48
N ASN A 1009 -57.16 37.57 -2.35
CA ASN A 1009 -58.42 36.82 -2.31
C ASN A 1009 -59.41 37.38 -3.35
N LYS A 1010 -60.05 36.49 -4.12
CA LYS A 1010 -61.04 36.87 -5.13
C LYS A 1010 -62.42 36.40 -4.70
N GLU A 1011 -63.31 37.36 -4.44
CA GLU A 1011 -64.73 37.14 -4.17
C GLU A 1011 -65.39 36.24 -5.23
N GLY A 1012 -66.24 35.31 -4.77
CA GLY A 1012 -66.98 34.38 -5.61
C GLY A 1012 -68.27 34.95 -6.20
N ASP A 1013 -68.79 34.24 -7.21
CA ASP A 1013 -70.03 34.56 -7.93
C ASP A 1013 -70.91 33.31 -8.11
N ALA A 1014 -72.08 33.46 -8.76
CA ALA A 1014 -73.03 32.37 -9.01
C ALA A 1014 -72.51 31.23 -9.93
N ARG A 1015 -71.25 31.29 -10.37
CA ARG A 1015 -70.54 30.27 -11.18
C ARG A 1015 -69.24 29.78 -10.51
N SER A 1016 -68.90 30.31 -9.33
CA SER A 1016 -67.73 29.94 -8.53
C SER A 1016 -68.14 29.58 -7.10
N SER A 1017 -67.70 30.28 -6.05
CA SER A 1017 -68.16 30.07 -4.66
C SER A 1017 -68.26 28.59 -4.23
N PHE A 1018 -67.23 27.83 -4.54
CA PHE A 1018 -67.09 26.40 -4.20
C PHE A 1018 -68.07 25.43 -4.89
N LEU A 1019 -68.73 25.84 -5.98
CA LEU A 1019 -69.77 25.02 -6.64
C LEU A 1019 -69.23 23.77 -7.36
N ARG A 1020 -69.97 22.66 -7.22
CA ARG A 1020 -69.70 21.35 -7.85
C ARG A 1020 -70.15 21.25 -9.30
N ALA A 1021 -71.09 22.09 -9.73
CA ALA A 1021 -71.69 22.10 -11.06
C ALA A 1021 -71.71 23.52 -11.63
N ARG A 1022 -71.65 23.64 -12.97
CA ARG A 1022 -71.53 24.92 -13.69
C ARG A 1022 -72.87 25.49 -14.16
N ASN A 1023 -73.76 24.61 -14.64
CA ASN A 1023 -75.02 24.97 -15.30
C ASN A 1023 -76.18 24.24 -14.62
N SER A 1024 -77.33 24.92 -14.50
CA SER A 1024 -78.54 24.38 -13.85
C SER A 1024 -79.14 23.17 -14.56
N GLU A 1025 -78.92 23.04 -15.86
CA GLU A 1025 -79.47 21.97 -16.72
C GLU A 1025 -78.97 20.55 -16.37
N ASN A 1026 -77.79 20.44 -15.75
CA ASN A 1026 -77.11 19.16 -15.44
C ASN A 1026 -76.94 18.89 -13.92
N ILE A 1027 -77.66 19.62 -13.05
CA ILE A 1027 -77.66 19.35 -11.59
C ILE A 1027 -78.84 18.45 -11.23
N VAL A 1028 -78.77 17.76 -10.09
CA VAL A 1028 -79.85 16.93 -9.54
C VAL A 1028 -81.22 17.64 -9.42
N CYS A 1029 -81.21 18.98 -9.41
CA CYS A 1029 -82.43 19.79 -9.42
C CYS A 1029 -83.31 19.57 -10.67
N THR A 1030 -82.75 19.35 -11.87
CA THR A 1030 -83.57 19.09 -13.08
C THR A 1030 -84.21 17.72 -13.07
N GLU A 1031 -83.61 16.75 -12.38
CA GLU A 1031 -84.16 15.39 -12.23
C GLU A 1031 -85.43 15.40 -11.36
N CYS A 1032 -85.59 16.37 -10.45
CA CYS A 1032 -86.76 16.50 -9.56
C CYS A 1032 -87.72 17.64 -9.93
N HIS A 1033 -87.23 18.71 -10.56
CA HIS A 1033 -88.01 19.94 -10.84
C HIS A 1033 -88.12 20.29 -12.33
N GLY A 1034 -87.51 19.53 -13.24
CA GLY A 1034 -87.56 19.83 -14.68
C GLY A 1034 -87.10 21.25 -15.00
N ASN A 1035 -87.89 21.98 -15.78
CA ASN A 1035 -87.57 23.36 -16.20
C ASN A 1035 -87.53 24.37 -15.04
N ASP A 1036 -88.25 24.13 -13.94
CA ASP A 1036 -88.24 24.99 -12.74
C ASP A 1036 -86.88 25.01 -12.04
N ALA A 1037 -86.01 24.03 -12.31
CA ALA A 1037 -84.72 23.88 -11.64
C ALA A 1037 -83.82 25.12 -11.73
N ILE A 1038 -83.93 25.92 -12.81
CA ILE A 1038 -83.18 27.19 -12.92
C ILE A 1038 -83.70 28.26 -11.95
N TYR A 1039 -85.00 28.32 -11.71
CA TYR A 1039 -85.60 29.23 -10.72
C TYR A 1039 -85.25 28.77 -9.30
N ARG A 1040 -85.39 27.47 -9.01
CA ARG A 1040 -84.97 26.89 -7.71
C ARG A 1040 -83.48 27.10 -7.45
N TYR A 1041 -82.62 26.97 -8.46
CA TYR A 1041 -81.19 27.26 -8.34
C TYR A 1041 -80.91 28.74 -8.10
N LYS A 1042 -81.50 29.66 -8.89
CA LYS A 1042 -81.32 31.12 -8.70
C LYS A 1042 -81.83 31.59 -7.33
N TYR A 1043 -82.90 31.00 -6.82
CA TYR A 1043 -83.48 31.30 -5.51
C TYR A 1043 -82.49 31.14 -4.34
N PHE A 1044 -81.50 30.24 -4.45
CA PHE A 1044 -80.42 30.13 -3.45
C PHE A 1044 -79.21 31.04 -3.70
N HIS A 1045 -79.09 31.66 -4.88
CA HIS A 1045 -77.88 32.36 -5.33
C HIS A 1045 -78.10 33.81 -5.78
N SER A 1046 -79.33 34.35 -5.71
CA SER A 1046 -79.62 35.71 -6.18
C SER A 1046 -80.80 36.38 -5.46
N ARG A 1047 -80.49 37.45 -4.71
CA ARG A 1047 -81.45 38.32 -4.01
C ARG A 1047 -82.57 38.87 -4.90
N SER A 1048 -82.32 39.08 -6.19
CA SER A 1048 -83.35 39.57 -7.11
C SER A 1048 -84.47 38.56 -7.37
N THR A 1049 -84.28 37.28 -7.02
CA THR A 1049 -85.29 36.22 -7.16
C THR A 1049 -86.09 35.93 -5.88
N HIS A 1050 -85.91 36.72 -4.82
CA HIS A 1050 -86.73 36.67 -3.60
C HIS A 1050 -87.90 37.66 -3.61
N LYS A 1051 -87.84 38.67 -4.48
CA LYS A 1051 -88.98 39.57 -4.72
C LYS A 1051 -89.97 38.83 -5.63
N LYS A 1052 -91.25 38.85 -5.23
CA LYS A 1052 -92.37 38.30 -6.01
C LYS A 1052 -92.54 39.05 -7.32
#